data_AF-A0A8I1P982-F1
#
_entry.id   AF-A0A8I1P982-F1
#
_cell.length_a   1.000
_cell.length_b   1.000
_cell.length_c   1.000
_cell.angle_alpha   90.00
_cell.angle_beta   90.00
_cell.angle_gamma   90.00
#
_symmetry.space_group_name_H-M   'P 1'
#
loop_
_entity.id
_entity.type
_entity.pdbx_description
1 polymer ?
#
loop_
_entity_poly.entity_id
_entity_poly.type
_entity_poly.pdbx_seq_one_letter_code
_entity_poly.pdbx_strand_id
1 'polypeptide(L)'
;MRVLANGRRLLAAATVLVGASALLAQGAEARTNYAVLVGVTHYPNVQGADLIGPRNDALLVRDYLTTSAPVPFEPQNVTVLAEDIEGGAGSPTHAAITGALAKVAAEAQPGDFVYIQLSGHGMQQPAVDPASEPDGMDEVFLPADIGQWTDPKKGVPSAFTDNEIGETLDAIRAKGAFVWIIIDACHSGTATRAAGMGEENVVERKIDPKLVGIPDSAFEEAETAAKAANAGAAAPEEGARALMLYANEKKADAPKDVQPTGATSLQPGGMVAFFAAQTVETTPEMPLPRGDQEAKRYGLFTYTIMSVLAENPSMSYRQLAQSVLQAYAADNRNRPTPLFEGNLDAPVFGTESGDYVRQWKVKVAPAGITVEAGRLQGVAAGARLAILPSPGSKIEDALGYLEVSSAETLSAKVATVEAEGKPALAPSAIPDNAYARLTQVAFDTELTVSRPAPNERYAAEIAEVDKLLEQIAADKARPLKLKFVDAREPADIKLAVMSEADVAVLVADAGPGAVSATVDTRAAISDAPRLWFLPPTAEVSLSTGRRPPSIGFAGSTPDGLENEVADNLQRIFRATNLARLAAASDFRPEEFSASFKIRRGGGETAEPLEPGKMPRVRPGDQIDLVASNGSNKPVDINVLYIGSNYSINHMYAERLHGGSEVNLPLLEFNADSFGVERMVVVLSEAKPQSALQDLSFLAQEGVRQATRSAEHPDGFAGLLRDIGTAPATRGAMRLGQSSAAKGAVLIYPLENLPEG
;
A
#
# COMPACT_ATOMS: atom_id res chain seq x y z
N MET A 1 4.53 82.88 -41.17
CA MET A 1 3.46 83.74 -41.72
C MET A 1 2.47 82.81 -42.42
N ARG A 2 1.18 82.68 -42.12
CA ARG A 2 0.23 83.48 -41.34
C ARG A 2 -0.68 82.52 -40.57
N VAL A 3 -0.91 82.89 -39.32
CA VAL A 3 -2.05 82.53 -38.47
C VAL A 3 -3.30 83.21 -39.03
N LEU A 4 -4.48 82.61 -38.82
CA LEU A 4 -5.76 83.22 -38.36
C LEU A 4 -6.91 82.29 -38.78
N ALA A 5 -7.41 81.37 -37.97
CA ALA A 5 -8.09 81.51 -36.66
C ALA A 5 -9.55 81.99 -36.75
N ASN A 6 -10.38 81.24 -36.02
CA ASN A 6 -11.68 81.56 -35.44
C ASN A 6 -12.91 81.41 -36.36
N GLY A 7 -13.95 80.69 -35.98
CA GLY A 7 -14.24 79.98 -34.73
C GLY A 7 -15.75 79.86 -34.56
N ARG A 8 -16.22 78.78 -33.94
CA ARG A 8 -17.38 78.74 -33.05
C ARG A 8 -17.60 77.33 -32.53
N ARG A 9 -17.57 77.21 -31.19
CA ARG A 9 -17.93 76.02 -30.43
C ARG A 9 -19.46 75.86 -30.39
N LEU A 10 -19.99 74.64 -30.45
CA LEU A 10 -20.56 73.88 -29.32
C LEU A 10 -21.59 72.81 -29.76
N LEU A 11 -21.52 71.65 -29.09
CA LEU A 11 -22.53 70.60 -28.84
C LEU A 11 -23.00 69.69 -29.99
N ALA A 12 -22.61 68.40 -29.94
CA ALA A 12 -23.46 67.31 -29.40
C ALA A 12 -22.97 65.90 -29.81
N ALA A 13 -22.74 65.08 -28.77
CA ALA A 13 -22.96 63.63 -28.61
C ALA A 13 -22.88 62.62 -29.79
N ALA A 14 -21.92 61.70 -29.63
CA ALA A 14 -22.03 60.23 -29.67
C ALA A 14 -22.65 59.52 -30.91
N THR A 15 -21.81 58.75 -31.62
CA THR A 15 -22.19 57.40 -32.07
C THR A 15 -20.97 56.48 -32.04
N VAL A 16 -21.21 55.30 -31.50
CA VAL A 16 -20.30 54.24 -31.07
C VAL A 16 -19.68 53.49 -32.26
N LEU A 17 -18.37 53.23 -32.19
CA LEU A 17 -17.70 52.25 -33.05
C LEU A 17 -17.55 50.94 -32.26
N VAL A 18 -18.45 49.97 -32.49
CA VAL A 18 -18.25 48.58 -32.08
C VAL A 18 -17.52 47.88 -33.23
N GLY A 19 -16.31 47.39 -32.97
CA GLY A 19 -15.60 46.57 -33.95
C GLY A 19 -14.20 46.17 -33.48
N ALA A 20 -14.01 44.86 -33.34
CA ALA A 20 -12.73 44.14 -33.23
C ALA A 20 -12.01 44.17 -31.87
N SER A 21 -12.51 43.37 -30.93
CA SER A 21 -11.69 42.65 -29.93
C SER A 21 -12.38 41.36 -29.52
N ALA A 22 -12.64 40.48 -30.50
CA ALA A 22 -12.87 39.07 -30.22
C ALA A 22 -11.51 38.37 -30.30
N LEU A 23 -10.71 38.53 -29.24
CA LEU A 23 -9.67 37.56 -28.92
C LEU A 23 -10.39 36.25 -28.64
N LEU A 24 -10.17 35.26 -29.50
CA LEU A 24 -10.49 33.87 -29.24
C LEU A 24 -9.75 33.47 -27.97
N ALA A 25 -10.43 33.59 -26.83
CA ALA A 25 -10.14 32.78 -25.67
C ALA A 25 -10.43 31.33 -26.10
N GLN A 26 -9.41 30.63 -26.59
CA GLN A 26 -9.37 29.18 -26.47
C GLN A 26 -9.33 28.91 -24.96
N GLY A 27 -10.50 28.80 -24.34
CA GLY A 27 -10.59 28.20 -23.03
C GLY A 27 -10.02 26.80 -23.17
N ALA A 28 -8.96 26.50 -22.43
CA ALA A 28 -8.75 25.12 -22.03
C ALA A 28 -10.06 24.71 -21.37
N GLU A 29 -10.84 23.81 -21.98
CA GLU A 29 -12.03 23.30 -21.32
C GLU A 29 -11.58 22.74 -19.96
N ALA A 30 -12.16 23.28 -18.89
CA ALA A 30 -11.81 22.88 -17.55
C ALA A 30 -12.27 21.42 -17.39
N ARG A 31 -11.31 20.50 -17.27
CA ARG A 31 -11.60 19.09 -17.04
C ARG A 31 -12.53 18.92 -15.83
N THR A 32 -13.52 18.05 -15.95
CA THR A 32 -14.41 17.70 -14.84
C THR A 32 -13.90 16.42 -14.18
N ASN A 33 -13.86 16.41 -12.84
CA ASN A 33 -13.49 15.22 -12.07
C ASN A 33 -14.78 14.63 -11.46
N TYR A 34 -15.07 13.37 -11.78
CA TYR A 34 -16.22 12.60 -11.27
C TYR A 34 -15.74 11.51 -10.31
N ALA A 35 -16.57 11.16 -9.32
CA ALA A 35 -16.31 10.00 -8.46
C ALA A 35 -17.57 9.17 -8.21
N VAL A 36 -17.43 7.85 -8.23
CA VAL A 36 -18.45 6.88 -7.79
C VAL A 36 -17.85 6.02 -6.69
N LEU A 37 -18.32 6.21 -5.46
CA LEU A 37 -17.80 5.56 -4.25
C LEU A 37 -18.84 4.57 -3.72
N VAL A 38 -18.54 3.28 -3.79
CA VAL A 38 -19.43 2.19 -3.38
C VAL A 38 -18.88 1.53 -2.12
N GLY A 39 -19.67 1.51 -1.05
CA GLY A 39 -19.35 0.84 0.21
C GLY A 39 -20.49 -0.08 0.65
N VAL A 40 -20.34 -1.39 0.44
CA VAL A 40 -21.37 -2.39 0.77
C VAL A 40 -21.13 -2.94 2.17
N THR A 41 -21.93 -2.47 3.13
CA THR A 41 -21.83 -2.84 4.55
C THR A 41 -22.84 -3.91 4.96
N HIS A 42 -24.09 -3.81 4.49
CA HIS A 42 -25.15 -4.74 4.86
C HIS A 42 -25.56 -5.62 3.67
N TYR A 43 -25.74 -6.91 3.93
CA TYR A 43 -26.16 -7.93 2.97
C TYR A 43 -27.45 -8.60 3.47
N PRO A 44 -28.61 -7.94 3.33
CA PRO A 44 -29.88 -8.41 3.90
C PRO A 44 -30.31 -9.80 3.44
N ASN A 45 -29.83 -10.24 2.27
CA ASN A 45 -30.15 -11.54 1.69
C ASN A 45 -29.18 -12.66 2.10
N VAL A 46 -28.09 -12.34 2.81
CA VAL A 46 -27.06 -13.31 3.18
C VAL A 46 -26.67 -13.14 4.65
N GLN A 47 -27.16 -14.07 5.47
CA GLN A 47 -26.94 -14.00 6.92
C GLN A 47 -25.46 -14.11 7.28
N GLY A 48 -24.96 -13.18 8.09
CA GLY A 48 -23.59 -13.20 8.60
C GLY A 48 -22.54 -12.62 7.64
N ALA A 49 -22.97 -12.00 6.54
CA ALA A 49 -22.07 -11.34 5.58
C ALA A 49 -21.89 -9.83 5.82
N ASP A 50 -22.46 -9.28 6.90
CA ASP A 50 -22.33 -7.85 7.18
C ASP A 50 -20.89 -7.46 7.56
N LEU A 51 -20.45 -6.33 7.01
CA LEU A 51 -19.15 -5.70 7.24
C LEU A 51 -19.33 -4.37 8.00
N ILE A 52 -18.23 -3.71 8.37
CA ILE A 52 -18.27 -2.36 9.00
C ILE A 52 -17.47 -1.34 8.20
N GLY A 53 -16.32 -1.75 7.68
CA GLY A 53 -15.33 -0.91 7.02
C GLY A 53 -15.78 -0.25 5.71
N PRO A 54 -16.52 -0.90 4.79
CA PRO A 54 -16.82 -0.33 3.47
C PRO A 54 -17.49 1.04 3.48
N ARG A 55 -18.43 1.27 4.41
CA ARG A 55 -19.03 2.59 4.62
C ARG A 55 -17.99 3.63 5.05
N ASN A 56 -17.07 3.25 5.95
CA ASN A 56 -16.02 4.15 6.43
C ASN A 56 -14.99 4.45 5.32
N ASP A 57 -14.69 3.47 4.47
CA ASP A 57 -13.83 3.64 3.29
C ASP A 57 -14.41 4.66 2.33
N ALA A 58 -15.70 4.51 1.97
CA ALA A 58 -16.39 5.45 1.07
C ALA A 58 -16.41 6.88 1.63
N LEU A 59 -16.61 7.04 2.96
CA LEU A 59 -16.55 8.34 3.63
C LEU A 59 -15.13 8.94 3.63
N LEU A 60 -14.12 8.13 3.96
CA LEU A 60 -12.73 8.56 3.96
C LEU A 60 -12.31 9.10 2.59
N VAL A 61 -12.67 8.38 1.53
CA VAL A 61 -12.32 8.78 0.16
C VAL A 61 -13.13 10.00 -0.29
N ARG A 62 -14.44 10.07 0.00
CA ARG A 62 -15.24 11.28 -0.28
C ARG A 62 -14.60 12.52 0.35
N ASP A 63 -14.26 12.41 1.63
CA ASP A 63 -13.71 13.54 2.38
C ASP A 63 -12.32 13.90 1.86
N TYR A 64 -11.46 12.91 1.56
CA TYR A 64 -10.16 13.16 0.94
C TYR A 64 -10.29 13.86 -0.43
N LEU A 65 -11.14 13.36 -1.34
CA LEU A 65 -11.31 13.91 -2.69
C LEU A 65 -11.86 15.35 -2.67
N THR A 66 -12.71 15.68 -1.70
CA THR A 66 -13.36 17.00 -1.63
C THR A 66 -12.60 18.04 -0.82
N THR A 67 -11.66 17.62 0.05
CA THR A 67 -10.92 18.57 0.92
C THR A 67 -9.42 18.57 0.73
N SER A 68 -8.82 17.44 0.35
CA SER A 68 -7.37 17.21 0.47
C SER A 68 -6.68 16.85 -0.84
N ALA A 69 -7.43 16.34 -1.82
CA ALA A 69 -6.89 15.98 -3.12
C ALA A 69 -6.27 17.20 -3.84
N PRO A 70 -5.21 17.01 -4.63
CA PRO A 70 -4.55 18.10 -5.35
C PRO A 70 -5.41 18.70 -6.47
N VAL A 71 -6.54 18.04 -6.80
CA VAL A 71 -7.45 18.44 -7.87
C VAL A 71 -8.87 18.52 -7.31
N PRO A 72 -9.67 19.53 -7.71
CA PRO A 72 -10.98 19.74 -7.12
C PRO A 72 -11.98 18.69 -7.60
N PHE A 73 -12.58 17.95 -6.68
CA PHE A 73 -13.82 17.22 -6.92
C PHE A 73 -14.98 18.05 -6.38
N GLU A 74 -15.78 18.58 -7.28
CA GLU A 74 -16.99 19.29 -6.89
C GLU A 74 -17.97 18.31 -6.21
N PRO A 75 -18.56 18.65 -5.04
CA PRO A 75 -19.41 17.72 -4.29
C PRO A 75 -20.56 17.12 -5.11
N GLN A 76 -21.13 17.87 -6.06
CA GLN A 76 -22.19 17.38 -6.95
C GLN A 76 -21.75 16.28 -7.94
N ASN A 77 -20.44 16.14 -8.18
CA ASN A 77 -19.86 15.13 -9.07
C ASN A 77 -19.35 13.90 -8.31
N VAL A 78 -19.50 13.87 -6.98
CA VAL A 78 -19.11 12.74 -6.11
C VAL A 78 -20.37 12.00 -5.67
N THR A 79 -20.61 10.82 -6.26
CA THR A 79 -21.72 9.96 -5.90
C THR A 79 -21.26 8.93 -4.87
N VAL A 80 -21.93 8.85 -3.72
CA VAL A 80 -21.62 7.88 -2.65
C VAL A 80 -22.77 6.91 -2.47
N LEU A 81 -22.56 5.64 -2.80
CA LEU A 81 -23.50 4.53 -2.61
C LEU A 81 -23.07 3.70 -1.41
N ALA A 82 -23.60 4.05 -0.24
CA ALA A 82 -23.40 3.34 1.01
C ALA A 82 -24.51 3.74 2.00
N GLU A 83 -24.89 2.80 2.85
CA GLU A 83 -26.03 2.98 3.76
C GLU A 83 -25.70 3.93 4.93
N ASP A 84 -26.73 4.59 5.46
CA ASP A 84 -26.67 5.50 6.61
C ASP A 84 -25.62 6.63 6.49
N ILE A 85 -25.35 7.11 5.29
CA ILE A 85 -24.46 8.27 5.05
C ILE A 85 -25.28 9.52 4.74
N GLU A 86 -25.03 10.60 5.49
CA GLU A 86 -25.53 11.93 5.14
C GLU A 86 -24.96 12.38 3.79
N GLY A 87 -25.84 12.74 2.86
CA GLY A 87 -25.47 13.07 1.48
C GLY A 87 -25.21 11.84 0.59
N GLY A 88 -25.45 10.62 1.07
CA GLY A 88 -25.37 9.40 0.27
C GLY A 88 -26.52 9.29 -0.75
N ALA A 89 -26.24 8.65 -1.89
CA ALA A 89 -27.17 8.38 -2.98
C ALA A 89 -28.04 7.12 -2.76
N GLY A 90 -27.90 6.44 -1.61
CA GLY A 90 -28.72 5.30 -1.21
C GLY A 90 -27.93 4.00 -1.05
N SER A 91 -28.68 2.89 -0.93
CA SER A 91 -28.12 1.54 -0.76
C SER A 91 -27.38 1.08 -2.04
N PRO A 92 -26.19 0.45 -1.92
CA PRO A 92 -25.37 0.02 -3.05
C PRO A 92 -25.90 -1.28 -3.68
N THR A 93 -27.10 -1.20 -4.26
CA THR A 93 -27.67 -2.29 -5.07
C THR A 93 -27.01 -2.34 -6.45
N HIS A 94 -27.09 -3.49 -7.12
CA HIS A 94 -26.57 -3.66 -8.48
C HIS A 94 -27.10 -2.59 -9.44
N ALA A 95 -28.41 -2.33 -9.41
CA ALA A 95 -29.06 -1.31 -10.22
C ALA A 95 -28.60 0.13 -9.88
N ALA A 96 -28.33 0.42 -8.61
CA ALA A 96 -27.84 1.74 -8.20
C ALA A 96 -26.39 1.97 -8.66
N ILE A 97 -25.53 0.95 -8.52
CA ILE A 97 -24.13 0.99 -8.94
C ILE A 97 -24.04 1.18 -10.46
N THR A 98 -24.69 0.31 -11.23
CA THR A 98 -24.71 0.39 -12.70
C THR A 98 -25.37 1.69 -13.18
N GLY A 99 -26.43 2.15 -12.53
CA GLY A 99 -27.07 3.44 -12.83
C GLY A 99 -26.15 4.65 -12.60
N ALA A 100 -25.36 4.66 -11.52
CA ALA A 100 -24.39 5.71 -11.24
C ALA A 100 -23.26 5.74 -12.27
N LEU A 101 -22.71 4.57 -12.63
CA LEU A 101 -21.67 4.45 -13.65
C LEU A 101 -22.20 4.86 -15.03
N ALA A 102 -23.42 4.45 -15.39
CA ALA A 102 -24.06 4.85 -16.64
C ALA A 102 -24.32 6.36 -16.72
N LYS A 103 -24.65 7.01 -15.59
CA LYS A 103 -24.78 8.47 -15.52
C LYS A 103 -23.45 9.15 -15.82
N VAL A 104 -22.35 8.69 -15.21
CA VAL A 104 -21.01 9.22 -15.51
C VAL A 104 -20.64 9.01 -16.97
N ALA A 105 -20.90 7.81 -17.52
CA ALA A 105 -20.66 7.53 -18.95
C ALA A 105 -21.47 8.45 -19.89
N ALA A 106 -22.66 8.90 -19.47
CA ALA A 106 -23.49 9.81 -20.25
C ALA A 106 -23.01 11.27 -20.20
N GLU A 107 -22.40 11.68 -19.09
CA GLU A 107 -21.97 13.07 -18.85
C GLU A 107 -20.51 13.33 -19.24
N ALA A 108 -19.63 12.32 -19.10
CA ALA A 108 -18.20 12.45 -19.31
C ALA A 108 -17.84 12.97 -20.72
N GLN A 109 -16.85 13.87 -20.75
CA GLN A 109 -16.28 14.48 -21.93
C GLN A 109 -14.81 14.06 -22.12
N PRO A 110 -14.23 14.25 -23.32
CA PRO A 110 -12.82 13.97 -23.56
C PRO A 110 -11.92 14.79 -22.62
N GLY A 111 -11.02 14.11 -21.90
CA GLY A 111 -10.10 14.73 -20.95
C GLY A 111 -10.62 14.82 -19.50
N ASP A 112 -11.86 14.42 -19.24
CA ASP A 112 -12.37 14.27 -17.87
C ASP A 112 -11.67 13.15 -17.11
N PHE A 113 -11.74 13.20 -15.79
CA PHE A 113 -11.18 12.20 -14.89
C PHE A 113 -12.28 11.54 -14.07
N VAL A 114 -12.27 10.21 -13.98
CA VAL A 114 -13.27 9.43 -13.25
C VAL A 114 -12.58 8.53 -12.23
N TYR A 115 -12.91 8.75 -10.96
CA TYR A 115 -12.50 7.88 -9.85
C TYR A 115 -13.63 6.92 -9.49
N ILE A 116 -13.34 5.63 -9.41
CA ILE A 116 -14.32 4.61 -9.01
C ILE A 116 -13.74 3.81 -7.85
N GLN A 117 -14.55 3.57 -6.83
CA GLN A 117 -14.17 2.68 -5.74
C GLN A 117 -15.28 1.69 -5.43
N LEU A 118 -14.91 0.42 -5.38
CA LEU A 118 -15.76 -0.69 -4.94
C LEU A 118 -15.17 -1.28 -3.65
N SER A 119 -15.86 -1.09 -2.53
CA SER A 119 -15.49 -1.65 -1.24
C SER A 119 -16.62 -2.53 -0.71
N GLY A 120 -16.30 -3.76 -0.32
CA GLY A 120 -17.29 -4.76 0.07
C GLY A 120 -16.76 -6.18 -0.03
N HIS A 121 -17.66 -7.14 -0.16
CA HIS A 121 -17.33 -8.52 -0.47
C HIS A 121 -17.10 -8.72 -1.96
N GLY A 122 -16.15 -9.60 -2.26
CA GLY A 122 -16.10 -10.28 -3.54
C GLY A 122 -16.19 -11.79 -3.31
N MET A 123 -16.36 -12.54 -4.40
CA MET A 123 -16.21 -13.99 -4.41
C MET A 123 -15.81 -14.45 -5.82
N GLN A 124 -15.50 -15.73 -5.93
CA GLN A 124 -15.55 -16.47 -7.18
C GLN A 124 -16.89 -17.19 -7.29
N GLN A 125 -17.42 -17.25 -8.51
CA GLN A 125 -18.53 -18.12 -8.87
C GLN A 125 -18.11 -18.98 -10.07
N PRO A 126 -18.74 -20.16 -10.28
CA PRO A 126 -18.60 -20.89 -11.53
C PRO A 126 -18.93 -19.98 -12.73
N ALA A 127 -18.03 -19.91 -13.71
CA ALA A 127 -18.24 -19.10 -14.89
C ALA A 127 -19.46 -19.60 -15.68
N VAL A 128 -20.28 -18.67 -16.19
CA VAL A 128 -21.44 -19.02 -17.03
C VAL A 128 -20.98 -19.70 -18.32
N ASP A 129 -19.83 -19.29 -18.85
CA ASP A 129 -19.11 -19.96 -19.94
C ASP A 129 -17.71 -20.39 -19.45
N PRO A 130 -17.56 -21.63 -18.93
CA PRO A 130 -16.27 -22.11 -18.42
C PRO A 130 -15.14 -22.13 -19.46
N ALA A 131 -15.44 -21.99 -20.76
CA ALA A 131 -14.43 -21.91 -21.80
C ALA A 131 -13.89 -20.48 -22.00
N SER A 132 -14.56 -19.45 -21.46
CA SER A 132 -14.04 -18.07 -21.52
C SER A 132 -12.99 -17.80 -20.46
N GLU A 133 -13.02 -18.54 -19.34
CA GLU A 133 -12.12 -18.36 -18.21
C GLU A 133 -11.08 -19.49 -18.11
N PRO A 134 -9.78 -19.17 -17.90
CA PRO A 134 -8.71 -20.17 -17.75
C PRO A 134 -8.96 -21.26 -16.70
N ASP A 135 -9.51 -20.86 -15.56
CA ASP A 135 -9.80 -21.72 -14.40
C ASP A 135 -11.29 -22.07 -14.28
N GLY A 136 -12.13 -21.56 -15.19
CA GLY A 136 -13.57 -21.77 -15.21
C GLY A 136 -14.35 -20.95 -14.17
N MET A 137 -13.75 -19.91 -13.58
CA MET A 137 -14.36 -19.11 -12.53
C MET A 137 -14.53 -17.64 -12.96
N ASP A 138 -15.67 -17.03 -12.62
CA ASP A 138 -15.83 -15.58 -12.71
C ASP A 138 -15.50 -14.94 -11.35
N GLU A 139 -14.67 -13.90 -11.34
CA GLU A 139 -14.58 -12.99 -10.21
C GLU A 139 -15.76 -12.02 -10.18
N VAL A 140 -16.40 -11.89 -9.01
CA VAL A 140 -17.54 -11.00 -8.83
C VAL A 140 -17.41 -10.11 -7.61
N PHE A 141 -17.85 -8.86 -7.73
CA PHE A 141 -18.15 -7.97 -6.61
C PHE A 141 -19.60 -8.18 -6.17
N LEU A 142 -19.89 -8.09 -4.87
CA LEU A 142 -21.23 -8.35 -4.33
C LEU A 142 -21.92 -7.03 -3.93
N PRO A 143 -22.93 -6.58 -4.69
CA PRO A 143 -23.85 -5.54 -4.26
C PRO A 143 -24.71 -5.97 -3.05
N ALA A 144 -25.35 -4.99 -2.40
CA ALA A 144 -26.18 -5.23 -1.21
C ALA A 144 -27.37 -6.18 -1.48
N ASP A 145 -27.90 -6.18 -2.70
CA ASP A 145 -29.04 -7.00 -3.11
C ASP A 145 -28.64 -8.36 -3.71
N ILE A 146 -27.41 -8.83 -3.47
CA ILE A 146 -26.92 -10.15 -3.90
C ILE A 146 -27.95 -11.25 -3.58
N GLY A 147 -28.22 -12.11 -4.56
CA GLY A 147 -29.20 -13.18 -4.47
C GLY A 147 -28.60 -14.53 -4.09
N GLN A 148 -29.46 -15.54 -4.00
CA GLN A 148 -29.06 -16.94 -3.88
C GLN A 148 -28.88 -17.55 -5.27
N TRP A 149 -27.81 -18.31 -5.45
CA TRP A 149 -27.56 -19.11 -6.62
C TRP A 149 -28.60 -20.23 -6.72
N THR A 150 -29.34 -20.26 -7.82
CA THR A 150 -30.48 -21.18 -8.00
C THR A 150 -30.46 -21.91 -9.34
N ASP A 151 -29.64 -21.46 -10.29
CA ASP A 151 -29.56 -22.02 -11.64
C ASP A 151 -28.09 -22.07 -12.07
N PRO A 152 -27.48 -23.26 -12.21
CA PRO A 152 -26.09 -23.40 -12.62
C PRO A 152 -25.77 -22.87 -14.01
N LYS A 153 -26.79 -22.56 -14.83
CA LYS A 153 -26.61 -21.95 -16.15
C LYS A 153 -26.56 -20.43 -16.09
N LYS A 154 -26.61 -19.84 -14.89
CA LYS A 154 -26.59 -18.42 -14.64
C LYS A 154 -25.64 -18.12 -13.47
N GLY A 155 -25.04 -16.94 -13.48
CA GLY A 155 -24.30 -16.43 -12.34
C GLY A 155 -25.23 -16.16 -11.14
N VAL A 156 -24.65 -15.82 -10.00
CA VAL A 156 -25.41 -15.42 -8.82
C VAL A 156 -26.23 -14.16 -9.14
N PRO A 157 -27.54 -14.12 -8.84
CA PRO A 157 -28.36 -12.95 -9.14
C PRO A 157 -27.82 -11.68 -8.46
N SER A 158 -27.80 -10.57 -9.19
CA SER A 158 -27.26 -9.27 -8.76
C SER A 158 -25.74 -9.24 -8.48
N ALA A 159 -24.98 -10.32 -8.70
CA ALA A 159 -23.52 -10.26 -8.66
C ALA A 159 -23.01 -9.35 -9.78
N PHE A 160 -22.06 -8.46 -9.46
CA PHE A 160 -21.45 -7.57 -10.45
C PHE A 160 -20.17 -8.21 -10.95
N THR A 161 -20.24 -8.84 -12.13
CA THR A 161 -19.15 -9.64 -12.68
C THR A 161 -18.01 -8.78 -13.22
N ASP A 162 -16.82 -9.35 -13.28
CA ASP A 162 -15.64 -8.75 -13.91
C ASP A 162 -15.90 -8.23 -15.33
N ASN A 163 -16.64 -8.99 -16.12
CA ASN A 163 -17.05 -8.66 -17.49
C ASN A 163 -17.99 -7.45 -17.51
N GLU A 164 -18.99 -7.42 -16.62
CA GLU A 164 -19.92 -6.30 -16.51
C GLU A 164 -19.19 -5.03 -16.02
N ILE A 165 -18.28 -5.16 -15.05
CA ILE A 165 -17.41 -4.06 -14.63
C ILE A 165 -16.62 -3.56 -15.84
N GLY A 166 -15.92 -4.43 -16.56
CA GLY A 166 -15.16 -4.08 -17.77
C GLY A 166 -15.99 -3.29 -18.79
N GLU A 167 -17.20 -3.77 -19.12
CA GLU A 167 -18.11 -3.08 -20.05
C GLU A 167 -18.48 -1.67 -19.58
N THR A 168 -18.76 -1.48 -18.28
CA THR A 168 -19.09 -0.16 -17.73
C THR A 168 -17.90 0.81 -17.78
N LEU A 169 -16.68 0.32 -17.51
CA LEU A 169 -15.47 1.13 -17.60
C LEU A 169 -15.17 1.52 -19.05
N ASP A 170 -15.33 0.59 -19.99
CA ASP A 170 -15.14 0.85 -21.41
C ASP A 170 -16.14 1.88 -21.95
N ALA A 171 -17.39 1.87 -21.48
CA ALA A 171 -18.38 2.89 -21.84
C ALA A 171 -17.96 4.31 -21.41
N ILE A 172 -17.32 4.45 -20.25
CA ILE A 172 -16.77 5.73 -19.77
C ILE A 172 -15.53 6.11 -20.60
N ARG A 173 -14.59 5.17 -20.79
CA ARG A 173 -13.36 5.40 -21.56
C ARG A 173 -13.64 5.76 -23.01
N ALA A 174 -14.72 5.24 -23.62
CA ALA A 174 -15.14 5.59 -24.97
C ALA A 174 -15.47 7.08 -25.14
N LYS A 175 -15.69 7.81 -24.03
CA LYS A 175 -15.83 9.28 -24.02
C LYS A 175 -14.49 10.04 -24.00
N GLY A 176 -13.36 9.34 -23.92
CA GLY A 176 -12.02 9.92 -23.78
C GLY A 176 -11.68 10.36 -22.35
N ALA A 177 -12.47 9.91 -21.36
CA ALA A 177 -12.21 10.16 -19.95
C ALA A 177 -11.20 9.15 -19.39
N PHE A 178 -10.29 9.62 -18.54
CA PHE A 178 -9.34 8.75 -17.84
C PHE A 178 -10.01 8.13 -16.61
N VAL A 179 -9.90 6.80 -16.47
CA VAL A 179 -10.54 6.06 -15.37
C VAL A 179 -9.50 5.56 -14.38
N TRP A 180 -9.70 5.81 -13.10
CA TRP A 180 -8.99 5.12 -12.03
C TRP A 180 -9.98 4.38 -11.15
N ILE A 181 -9.88 3.04 -11.14
CA ILE A 181 -10.70 2.17 -10.30
C ILE A 181 -9.89 1.54 -9.17
N ILE A 182 -10.45 1.53 -7.96
CA ILE A 182 -9.96 0.78 -6.81
C ILE A 182 -11.00 -0.25 -6.40
N ILE A 183 -10.59 -1.52 -6.32
CA ILE A 183 -11.42 -2.61 -5.83
C ILE A 183 -10.80 -3.13 -4.52
N ASP A 184 -11.45 -2.80 -3.42
CA ASP A 184 -11.11 -3.23 -2.06
C ASP A 184 -12.07 -4.33 -1.59
N ALA A 185 -11.98 -5.47 -2.29
CA ALA A 185 -12.74 -6.69 -2.08
C ALA A 185 -11.82 -7.91 -2.32
N CYS A 186 -12.20 -9.09 -1.80
CA CYS A 186 -11.49 -10.34 -2.09
C CYS A 186 -12.24 -11.13 -3.14
N HIS A 187 -11.56 -11.75 -4.10
CA HIS A 187 -12.22 -12.69 -5.04
C HIS A 187 -11.88 -14.16 -4.75
N SER A 188 -11.05 -14.42 -3.74
CA SER A 188 -10.55 -15.77 -3.47
C SER A 188 -11.62 -16.75 -3.00
N GLY A 189 -11.74 -17.87 -3.74
CA GLY A 189 -12.39 -19.10 -3.29
C GLY A 189 -11.57 -19.87 -2.24
N THR A 190 -10.34 -19.45 -1.94
CA THR A 190 -9.42 -20.19 -1.06
C THR A 190 -9.41 -19.66 0.37
N ALA A 191 -9.54 -20.57 1.34
CA ALA A 191 -9.48 -20.23 2.75
C ALA A 191 -8.03 -20.30 3.27
N THR A 192 -7.39 -19.15 3.46
CA THR A 192 -6.26 -19.05 4.41
C THR A 192 -6.81 -19.11 5.83
N ARG A 193 -6.23 -19.95 6.70
CA ARG A 193 -6.58 -20.02 8.13
C ARG A 193 -5.45 -19.44 8.98
N ALA A 194 -5.83 -18.52 9.86
CA ALA A 194 -4.99 -18.06 10.96
C ALA A 194 -4.97 -19.12 12.08
N ALA A 195 -3.89 -19.21 12.84
CA ALA A 195 -3.69 -20.18 13.92
C ALA A 195 -4.57 -19.94 15.17
N GLY A 196 -5.86 -19.57 15.01
CA GLY A 196 -6.78 -19.23 16.12
C GLY A 196 -6.41 -17.95 16.88
N MET A 197 -5.40 -17.22 16.39
CA MET A 197 -4.87 -15.96 16.95
C MET A 197 -5.15 -14.75 16.05
N GLY A 198 -6.14 -14.89 15.16
CA GLY A 198 -6.68 -13.76 14.41
C GLY A 198 -7.08 -12.65 15.38
N GLU A 199 -6.79 -11.41 15.01
CA GLU A 199 -7.16 -10.26 15.84
C GLU A 199 -8.69 -10.18 15.94
N GLU A 200 -9.25 -10.01 17.15
CA GLU A 200 -10.72 -10.08 17.38
C GLU A 200 -11.54 -9.08 16.57
N ASN A 201 -10.90 -8.01 16.10
CA ASN A 201 -11.54 -6.93 15.34
C ASN A 201 -11.16 -6.91 13.86
N VAL A 202 -10.50 -7.96 13.36
CA VAL A 202 -10.16 -8.13 11.94
C VAL A 202 -11.17 -9.06 11.29
N VAL A 203 -11.77 -8.60 10.19
CA VAL A 203 -12.72 -9.40 9.40
C VAL A 203 -12.22 -9.45 7.96
N GLU A 204 -12.07 -10.64 7.39
CA GLU A 204 -11.71 -10.79 5.98
C GLU A 204 -12.90 -10.42 5.09
N ARG A 205 -12.65 -9.66 4.01
CA ARG A 205 -13.68 -9.23 3.05
C ARG A 205 -14.03 -10.31 2.03
N LYS A 206 -14.24 -11.53 2.52
CA LYS A 206 -14.69 -12.68 1.72
C LYS A 206 -15.99 -13.25 2.27
N ILE A 207 -16.72 -13.93 1.41
CA ILE A 207 -17.89 -14.71 1.79
C ILE A 207 -17.65 -16.17 1.40
N ASP A 208 -18.13 -17.11 2.21
CA ASP A 208 -18.17 -18.52 1.81
C ASP A 208 -19.23 -18.68 0.70
N PRO A 209 -18.88 -19.18 -0.50
CA PRO A 209 -19.85 -19.37 -1.59
C PRO A 209 -21.10 -20.19 -1.21
N LYS A 210 -21.01 -21.03 -0.18
CA LYS A 210 -22.16 -21.78 0.36
C LYS A 210 -23.25 -20.87 0.94
N LEU A 211 -22.88 -19.70 1.46
CA LEU A 211 -23.83 -18.72 2.01
C LEU A 211 -24.72 -18.10 0.92
N VAL A 212 -24.26 -18.10 -0.33
CA VAL A 212 -25.04 -17.72 -1.50
C VAL A 212 -25.54 -18.94 -2.29
N GLY A 213 -25.48 -20.14 -1.73
CA GLY A 213 -26.08 -21.35 -2.30
C GLY A 213 -25.21 -22.09 -3.34
N ILE A 214 -23.95 -21.73 -3.52
CA ILE A 214 -23.04 -22.44 -4.43
C ILE A 214 -22.38 -23.63 -3.67
N PRO A 215 -22.59 -24.88 -4.11
CA PRO A 215 -21.91 -26.04 -3.53
C PRO A 215 -20.48 -26.19 -4.07
N ASP A 216 -19.59 -26.82 -3.28
CA ASP A 216 -18.20 -27.09 -3.68
C ASP A 216 -18.11 -27.85 -5.03
N SER A 217 -19.06 -28.77 -5.28
CA SER A 217 -19.10 -29.55 -6.53
C SER A 217 -19.27 -28.69 -7.79
N ALA A 218 -19.90 -27.51 -7.67
CA ALA A 218 -20.08 -26.62 -8.81
C ALA A 218 -18.75 -26.01 -9.27
N PHE A 219 -17.84 -25.73 -8.34
CA PHE A 219 -16.48 -25.28 -8.66
C PHE A 219 -15.68 -26.39 -9.34
N GLU A 220 -15.72 -27.62 -8.80
CA GLU A 220 -15.02 -28.77 -9.42
C GLU A 220 -15.51 -29.05 -10.84
N GLU A 221 -16.82 -28.96 -11.09
CA GLU A 221 -17.43 -29.14 -12.41
C GLU A 221 -16.98 -28.07 -13.39
N ALA A 222 -16.95 -26.80 -12.98
CA ALA A 222 -16.51 -25.67 -13.81
C ALA A 222 -15.03 -25.75 -14.16
N GLU A 223 -14.17 -26.04 -13.18
CA GLU A 223 -12.73 -26.23 -13.38
C GLU A 223 -12.46 -27.40 -14.34
N THR A 224 -13.19 -28.50 -14.20
CA THR A 224 -13.08 -29.65 -15.10
C THR A 224 -13.51 -29.29 -16.52
N ALA A 225 -14.59 -28.51 -16.67
CA ALA A 225 -15.06 -28.05 -17.97
C ALA A 225 -14.06 -27.10 -18.63
N ALA A 226 -13.49 -26.15 -17.88
CA ALA A 226 -12.47 -25.23 -18.36
C ALA A 226 -11.19 -25.97 -18.80
N LYS A 227 -10.69 -26.90 -17.97
CA LYS A 227 -9.55 -27.76 -18.32
C LYS A 227 -9.80 -28.58 -19.59
N ALA A 228 -11.00 -29.11 -19.76
CA ALA A 228 -11.38 -29.84 -20.97
C ALA A 228 -11.45 -28.93 -22.20
N ALA A 229 -11.99 -27.71 -22.05
CA ALA A 229 -12.06 -26.72 -23.12
C ALA A 229 -10.68 -26.19 -23.54
N ASN A 230 -9.76 -26.06 -22.58
CA ASN A 230 -8.42 -25.52 -22.76
C ASN A 230 -7.34 -26.60 -23.00
N ALA A 231 -7.74 -27.87 -23.17
CA ALA A 231 -6.82 -28.98 -23.39
C ALA A 231 -6.02 -28.81 -24.71
N GLY A 232 -4.80 -28.25 -24.59
CA GLY A 232 -3.90 -27.96 -25.72
C GLY A 232 -3.46 -26.50 -25.83
N ALA A 233 -4.04 -25.59 -25.04
CA ALA A 233 -3.49 -24.24 -24.84
C ALA A 233 -2.32 -24.32 -23.84
N ALA A 234 -1.28 -23.50 -24.05
CA ALA A 234 -0.27 -23.31 -23.00
C ALA A 234 -0.98 -22.80 -21.74
N ALA A 235 -0.70 -23.41 -20.59
CA ALA A 235 -1.28 -22.99 -19.32
C ALA A 235 -1.11 -21.46 -19.19
N PRO A 236 -2.20 -20.69 -19.05
CA PRO A 236 -2.09 -19.27 -18.75
C PRO A 236 -1.28 -19.13 -17.46
N GLU A 237 -0.42 -18.11 -17.35
CA GLU A 237 0.22 -17.83 -16.07
C GLU A 237 -0.88 -17.58 -15.02
N GLU A 238 -1.09 -18.57 -14.13
CA GLU A 238 -2.10 -18.61 -13.03
C GLU A 238 -2.02 -17.44 -12.02
N GLY A 239 -1.30 -16.36 -12.34
CA GLY A 239 -1.13 -15.20 -11.46
C GLY A 239 -1.15 -13.84 -12.17
N ALA A 240 -1.53 -13.76 -13.44
CA ALA A 240 -1.31 -12.53 -14.20
C ALA A 240 -2.42 -11.46 -14.08
N ARG A 241 -3.65 -11.80 -13.66
CA ARG A 241 -4.78 -10.84 -13.63
C ARG A 241 -5.76 -11.15 -12.50
N ALA A 242 -6.05 -10.17 -11.64
CA ALA A 242 -7.07 -10.28 -10.58
C ALA A 242 -8.49 -10.04 -11.10
N LEU A 243 -8.60 -9.46 -12.29
CA LEU A 243 -9.84 -9.19 -13.01
C LEU A 243 -9.44 -9.04 -14.48
N MET A 244 -10.08 -9.74 -15.41
CA MET A 244 -9.76 -9.66 -16.84
C MET A 244 -10.24 -8.34 -17.50
N LEU A 245 -10.11 -7.20 -16.82
CA LEU A 245 -10.56 -5.87 -17.29
C LEU A 245 -9.96 -5.47 -18.64
N TYR A 246 -8.76 -5.97 -18.98
CA TYR A 246 -8.07 -5.70 -20.25
C TYR A 246 -8.23 -6.82 -21.30
N ALA A 247 -8.95 -7.90 -21.02
CA ALA A 247 -9.05 -9.05 -21.94
C ALA A 247 -9.78 -8.69 -23.24
N ASN A 248 -10.69 -7.72 -23.19
CA ASN A 248 -11.53 -7.35 -24.33
C ASN A 248 -10.83 -6.49 -25.39
N GLU A 249 -9.65 -5.91 -25.11
CA GLU A 249 -8.87 -5.19 -26.15
C GLU A 249 -8.40 -6.14 -27.28
N LYS A 250 -8.30 -7.45 -27.04
CA LYS A 250 -7.98 -8.45 -28.07
C LYS A 250 -9.20 -9.04 -28.81
N LYS A 251 -10.43 -8.79 -28.35
CA LYS A 251 -11.67 -9.31 -28.97
C LYS A 251 -12.40 -8.31 -29.87
N ALA A 252 -11.97 -7.04 -29.91
CA ALA A 252 -12.47 -6.08 -30.88
C ALA A 252 -11.89 -6.38 -32.27
N ASP A 253 -12.44 -7.39 -32.94
CA ASP A 253 -12.52 -7.38 -34.40
C ASP A 253 -13.31 -6.12 -34.77
N ALA A 254 -12.59 -5.04 -35.09
CA ALA A 254 -13.20 -3.86 -35.67
C ALA A 254 -14.05 -4.32 -36.86
N PRO A 255 -15.35 -3.93 -36.96
CA PRO A 255 -16.17 -4.32 -38.09
C PRO A 255 -15.47 -3.85 -39.37
N LYS A 256 -15.02 -4.81 -40.20
CA LYS A 256 -14.18 -4.57 -41.38
C LYS A 256 -14.85 -3.76 -42.50
N ASP A 257 -16.10 -3.31 -42.33
CA ASP A 257 -16.88 -2.64 -43.36
C ASP A 257 -17.65 -1.39 -42.88
N VAL A 258 -17.09 -0.57 -41.99
CA VAL A 258 -17.62 0.77 -41.71
C VAL A 258 -16.76 1.82 -42.41
N GLN A 259 -17.27 2.40 -43.50
CA GLN A 259 -16.64 3.54 -44.15
C GLN A 259 -16.58 4.73 -43.17
N PRO A 260 -15.42 5.39 -42.98
CA PRO A 260 -15.27 6.47 -42.02
C PRO A 260 -16.08 7.70 -42.46
N THR A 261 -17.14 8.01 -41.71
CA THR A 261 -18.01 9.17 -41.90
C THR A 261 -17.39 10.44 -41.29
N GLY A 262 -16.15 10.81 -41.65
CA GLY A 262 -15.58 12.15 -41.41
C GLY A 262 -15.49 12.67 -39.95
N ALA A 263 -15.99 11.94 -38.95
CA ALA A 263 -15.82 12.21 -37.54
C ALA A 263 -14.55 11.48 -37.07
N THR A 264 -13.60 12.23 -36.52
CA THR A 264 -12.42 11.65 -35.88
C THR A 264 -12.88 10.69 -34.80
N SER A 265 -12.56 9.39 -34.93
CA SER A 265 -12.82 8.41 -33.88
C SER A 265 -12.07 8.88 -32.62
N LEU A 266 -12.80 9.20 -31.56
CA LEU A 266 -12.21 9.58 -30.30
C LEU A 266 -11.38 8.40 -29.77
N GLN A 267 -10.12 8.62 -29.42
CA GLN A 267 -9.31 7.58 -28.79
C GLN A 267 -9.90 7.29 -27.39
N PRO A 268 -10.06 6.01 -26.99
CA PRO A 268 -10.48 5.69 -25.64
C PRO A 268 -9.54 6.31 -24.61
N GLY A 269 -10.10 6.77 -23.50
CA GLY A 269 -9.32 7.26 -22.37
C GLY A 269 -8.50 6.16 -21.70
N GLY A 270 -7.40 6.57 -21.05
CA GLY A 270 -6.54 5.68 -20.29
C GLY A 270 -7.23 5.11 -19.05
N MET A 271 -6.67 4.04 -18.48
CA MET A 271 -7.19 3.42 -17.26
C MET A 271 -6.08 2.97 -16.34
N VAL A 272 -6.34 3.04 -15.03
CA VAL A 272 -5.55 2.39 -13.99
C VAL A 272 -6.50 1.63 -13.06
N ALA A 273 -6.14 0.39 -12.70
CA ALA A 273 -6.92 -0.46 -11.82
C ALA A 273 -6.05 -0.97 -10.66
N PHE A 274 -6.55 -0.80 -9.44
CA PHE A 274 -5.88 -1.17 -8.19
C PHE A 274 -6.75 -2.20 -7.45
N PHE A 275 -6.19 -3.35 -7.11
CA PHE A 275 -6.89 -4.45 -6.44
C PHE A 275 -6.21 -4.75 -5.10
N ALA A 276 -7.00 -4.95 -4.05
CA ALA A 276 -6.47 -5.16 -2.70
C ALA A 276 -5.71 -6.47 -2.50
N ALA A 277 -5.99 -7.48 -3.31
CA ALA A 277 -5.43 -8.83 -3.18
C ALA A 277 -5.36 -9.54 -4.55
N GLN A 278 -4.48 -10.54 -4.66
CA GLN A 278 -4.51 -11.49 -5.76
C GLN A 278 -5.75 -12.39 -5.69
N THR A 279 -6.09 -13.07 -6.80
CA THR A 279 -7.26 -13.96 -6.90
C THR A 279 -7.29 -15.05 -5.82
N VAL A 280 -6.14 -15.47 -5.28
CA VAL A 280 -6.03 -16.50 -4.24
C VAL A 280 -5.82 -15.95 -2.83
N GLU A 281 -5.93 -14.63 -2.63
CA GLU A 281 -5.65 -13.98 -1.36
C GLU A 281 -6.88 -13.23 -0.81
N THR A 282 -6.85 -12.93 0.48
CA THR A 282 -7.92 -12.19 1.15
C THR A 282 -7.39 -10.91 1.78
N THR A 283 -8.21 -9.86 1.71
CA THR A 283 -7.97 -8.55 2.31
C THR A 283 -8.88 -8.33 3.53
N PRO A 284 -8.33 -7.82 4.65
CA PRO A 284 -9.12 -7.54 5.84
C PRO A 284 -9.70 -6.12 5.89
N GLU A 285 -10.79 -5.98 6.62
CA GLU A 285 -11.12 -4.76 7.35
C GLU A 285 -10.65 -4.84 8.80
N MET A 286 -10.08 -3.74 9.30
CA MET A 286 -9.50 -3.71 10.64
C MET A 286 -9.45 -2.29 11.21
N PRO A 287 -9.35 -2.11 12.55
CA PRO A 287 -9.16 -0.80 13.15
C PRO A 287 -7.85 -0.16 12.67
N LEU A 288 -7.96 0.98 11.98
CA LEU A 288 -6.82 1.73 11.45
C LEU A 288 -6.88 3.22 11.88
N PRO A 289 -5.72 3.85 12.18
CA PRO A 289 -4.37 3.24 12.25
C PRO A 289 -4.22 2.25 13.42
N ARG A 290 -3.37 1.24 13.26
CA ARG A 290 -3.17 0.18 14.28
C ARG A 290 -2.75 0.77 15.63
N GLY A 291 -3.23 0.14 16.71
CA GLY A 291 -2.86 0.49 18.08
C GLY A 291 -3.52 1.76 18.64
N ASP A 292 -4.44 2.39 17.89
CA ASP A 292 -5.21 3.53 18.37
C ASP A 292 -6.54 3.10 19.00
N GLN A 293 -6.88 3.75 20.11
CA GLN A 293 -8.14 3.53 20.81
C GLN A 293 -9.33 4.15 20.06
N GLU A 294 -9.10 5.19 19.24
CA GLU A 294 -10.13 5.83 18.41
C GLU A 294 -10.13 5.33 16.95
N ALA A 295 -9.35 4.27 16.65
CA ALA A 295 -9.30 3.68 15.32
C ALA A 295 -10.70 3.22 14.87
N LYS A 296 -11.09 3.66 13.68
CA LYS A 296 -12.27 3.14 12.99
C LYS A 296 -11.85 1.93 12.16
N ARG A 297 -12.81 1.03 11.90
CA ARG A 297 -12.58 -0.07 10.97
C ARG A 297 -12.58 0.47 9.54
N TYR A 298 -11.50 0.23 8.82
CA TYR A 298 -11.33 0.54 7.40
C TYR A 298 -10.82 -0.70 6.66
N GLY A 299 -10.95 -0.70 5.34
CA GLY A 299 -10.21 -1.63 4.49
C GLY A 299 -8.73 -1.31 4.54
N LEU A 300 -7.89 -2.34 4.75
CA LEU A 300 -6.45 -2.15 4.82
C LEU A 300 -5.91 -1.45 3.56
N PHE A 301 -6.39 -1.86 2.38
CA PHE A 301 -5.91 -1.36 1.11
C PHE A 301 -6.33 0.10 0.88
N THR A 302 -7.62 0.40 1.03
CA THR A 302 -8.14 1.77 0.91
C THR A 302 -7.41 2.73 1.85
N TYR A 303 -7.31 2.36 3.14
CA TYR A 303 -6.66 3.19 4.13
C TYR A 303 -5.19 3.47 3.77
N THR A 304 -4.48 2.44 3.30
CA THR A 304 -3.06 2.57 2.91
C THR A 304 -2.88 3.48 1.71
N ILE A 305 -3.68 3.33 0.65
CA ILE A 305 -3.60 4.20 -0.54
C ILE A 305 -3.86 5.66 -0.14
N MET A 306 -4.91 5.90 0.65
CA MET A 306 -5.24 7.25 1.09
C MET A 306 -4.16 7.84 2.00
N SER A 307 -3.48 7.03 2.81
CA SER A 307 -2.33 7.46 3.63
C SER A 307 -1.17 7.90 2.75
N VAL A 308 -0.76 7.08 1.79
CA VAL A 308 0.34 7.39 0.86
C VAL A 308 0.04 8.66 0.04
N LEU A 309 -1.19 8.82 -0.45
CA LEU A 309 -1.60 9.99 -1.22
C LEU A 309 -1.68 11.27 -0.37
N ALA A 310 -2.09 11.15 0.88
CA ALA A 310 -2.14 12.27 1.81
C ALA A 310 -0.73 12.75 2.18
N GLU A 311 0.25 11.84 2.22
CA GLU A 311 1.66 12.17 2.42
C GLU A 311 2.29 12.83 1.20
N ASN A 312 2.08 12.27 0.00
CA ASN A 312 2.55 12.83 -1.25
C ASN A 312 1.61 12.50 -2.43
N PRO A 313 0.75 13.43 -2.86
CA PRO A 313 -0.11 13.21 -4.02
C PRO A 313 0.60 13.41 -5.37
N SER A 314 1.81 14.00 -5.39
CA SER A 314 2.55 14.31 -6.62
C SER A 314 3.45 13.14 -7.02
N MET A 315 2.84 12.07 -7.53
CA MET A 315 3.52 10.86 -7.98
C MET A 315 2.80 10.23 -9.17
N SER A 316 3.49 9.31 -9.86
CA SER A 316 2.86 8.39 -10.83
C SER A 316 2.10 7.28 -10.10
N TYR A 317 1.16 6.63 -10.80
CA TYR A 317 0.47 5.46 -10.26
C TYR A 317 1.43 4.30 -9.93
N ARG A 318 2.54 4.18 -10.67
CA ARG A 318 3.60 3.20 -10.40
C ARG A 318 4.28 3.47 -9.06
N GLN A 319 4.62 4.73 -8.79
CA GLN A 319 5.19 5.14 -7.52
C GLN A 319 4.20 4.94 -6.37
N LEU A 320 2.91 5.25 -6.59
CA LEU A 320 1.85 4.97 -5.62
C LEU A 320 1.78 3.48 -5.29
N ALA A 321 1.77 2.61 -6.30
CA ALA A 321 1.79 1.16 -6.14
C ALA A 321 3.00 0.68 -5.32
N GLN A 322 4.20 1.19 -5.63
CA GLN A 322 5.41 0.88 -4.87
C GLN A 322 5.31 1.31 -3.40
N SER A 323 4.83 2.52 -3.14
CA SER A 323 4.66 3.04 -1.78
C SER A 323 3.63 2.25 -0.97
N VAL A 324 2.56 1.75 -1.61
CA VAL A 324 1.60 0.84 -0.95
C VAL A 324 2.27 -0.48 -0.55
N LEU A 325 3.05 -1.10 -1.45
CA LEU A 325 3.79 -2.33 -1.12
C LEU A 325 4.83 -2.11 -0.01
N GLN A 326 5.49 -0.95 0.00
CA GLN A 326 6.43 -0.55 1.06
C GLN A 326 5.72 -0.38 2.40
N ALA A 327 4.54 0.23 2.42
CA ALA A 327 3.73 0.37 3.64
C ALA A 327 3.33 -1.00 4.21
N TYR A 328 2.93 -1.95 3.36
CA TYR A 328 2.63 -3.32 3.79
C TYR A 328 3.86 -4.01 4.38
N ALA A 329 5.03 -3.85 3.75
CA ALA A 329 6.28 -4.38 4.28
C ALA A 329 6.68 -3.74 5.63
N ALA A 330 6.44 -2.44 5.81
CA ALA A 330 6.68 -1.72 7.07
C ALA A 330 5.82 -2.21 8.23
N ASP A 331 4.60 -2.68 7.93
CA ASP A 331 3.68 -3.33 8.86
C ASP A 331 3.96 -4.83 9.03
N ASN A 332 5.09 -5.31 8.51
CA ASN A 332 5.47 -6.72 8.49
C ASN A 332 4.42 -7.65 7.88
N ARG A 333 3.68 -7.14 6.91
CA ARG A 333 2.57 -7.82 6.28
C ARG A 333 2.98 -8.33 4.90
N ASN A 334 3.03 -9.65 4.77
CA ASN A 334 3.36 -10.33 3.52
C ASN A 334 2.12 -10.60 2.65
N ARG A 335 0.92 -10.46 3.22
CA ARG A 335 -0.38 -10.66 2.56
C ARG A 335 -1.49 -9.78 3.14
N PRO A 336 -2.51 -9.39 2.36
CA PRO A 336 -2.62 -9.64 0.91
C PRO A 336 -1.55 -8.87 0.13
N THR A 337 -1.34 -9.29 -1.10
CA THR A 337 -0.46 -8.70 -2.09
C THR A 337 -1.34 -7.93 -3.08
N PRO A 338 -1.36 -6.59 -3.02
CA PRO A 338 -2.09 -5.80 -3.98
C PRO A 338 -1.64 -6.02 -5.42
N LEU A 339 -2.57 -5.88 -6.37
CA LEU A 339 -2.29 -5.91 -7.81
C LEU A 339 -2.60 -4.54 -8.43
N PHE A 340 -1.79 -4.16 -9.41
CA PHE A 340 -1.91 -2.88 -10.10
C PHE A 340 -1.78 -3.08 -11.61
N GLU A 341 -2.71 -2.53 -12.39
CA GLU A 341 -2.77 -2.69 -13.83
C GLU A 341 -3.08 -1.36 -14.55
N GLY A 342 -2.70 -1.28 -15.83
CA GLY A 342 -3.01 -0.14 -16.69
C GLY A 342 -1.88 0.85 -16.92
N ASN A 343 -2.23 2.11 -17.17
CA ASN A 343 -1.33 3.21 -17.46
C ASN A 343 -0.58 3.70 -16.19
N LEU A 344 0.22 2.83 -15.56
CA LEU A 344 0.86 3.11 -14.27
C LEU A 344 1.85 4.28 -14.29
N ASP A 345 2.42 4.61 -15.46
CA ASP A 345 3.34 5.75 -15.60
C ASP A 345 2.61 7.10 -15.73
N ALA A 346 1.28 7.09 -15.80
CA ALA A 346 0.50 8.32 -15.74
C ALA A 346 0.60 8.96 -14.35
N PRO A 347 0.59 10.29 -14.25
CA PRO A 347 0.52 10.96 -12.97
C PRO A 347 -0.83 10.73 -12.29
N VAL A 348 -0.80 10.52 -10.98
CA VAL A 348 -2.03 10.41 -10.18
C VAL A 348 -2.83 11.72 -10.33
N PHE A 349 -4.14 11.60 -10.52
CA PHE A 349 -5.04 12.73 -10.79
C PHE A 349 -4.67 13.60 -12.00
N GLY A 350 -3.79 13.16 -12.89
CA GLY A 350 -3.34 13.97 -14.02
C GLY A 350 -2.56 15.23 -13.60
N THR A 351 -1.99 15.26 -12.39
CA THR A 351 -1.20 16.42 -11.93
C THR A 351 0.21 16.39 -12.52
N GLU A 352 0.79 17.55 -12.81
CA GLU A 352 2.22 17.58 -13.18
C GLU A 352 3.08 17.08 -12.00
N SER A 353 4.12 16.29 -12.30
CA SER A 353 5.12 15.92 -11.31
C SER A 353 5.80 17.20 -10.80
N GLY A 354 5.69 17.47 -9.51
CA GLY A 354 6.19 18.69 -8.89
C GLY A 354 6.40 18.54 -7.39
N ASP A 355 7.04 19.54 -6.80
CA ASP A 355 7.39 19.55 -5.38
C ASP A 355 6.13 19.72 -4.52
N TYR A 356 5.53 18.62 -4.06
CA TYR A 356 4.52 18.68 -3.03
C TYR A 356 5.15 18.99 -1.68
N VAL A 357 4.83 20.16 -1.13
CA VAL A 357 5.27 20.56 0.20
C VAL A 357 4.17 20.23 1.19
N ARG A 358 4.46 19.30 2.12
CA ARG A 358 3.55 18.91 3.21
C ARG A 358 3.30 20.08 4.18
N GLN A 359 2.27 20.86 3.89
CA GLN A 359 1.89 22.02 4.70
C GLN A 359 0.39 22.28 4.67
N TRP A 360 -0.14 22.79 5.79
CA TRP A 360 -1.57 22.98 6.00
C TRP A 360 -1.83 24.30 6.70
N LYS A 361 -3.02 24.87 6.49
CA LYS A 361 -3.39 26.13 7.15
C LYS A 361 -3.59 25.90 8.65
N VAL A 362 -3.06 26.81 9.46
CA VAL A 362 -3.27 26.79 10.92
C VAL A 362 -4.59 27.47 11.24
N LYS A 363 -5.42 26.83 12.07
CA LYS A 363 -6.65 27.40 12.61
C LYS A 363 -6.48 27.64 14.11
N VAL A 364 -6.66 28.88 14.54
CA VAL A 364 -6.61 29.26 15.96
C VAL A 364 -8.02 29.56 16.44
N ALA A 365 -8.48 28.83 17.46
CA ALA A 365 -9.79 29.01 18.07
C ALA A 365 -9.67 29.10 19.61
N PRO A 366 -10.70 29.58 20.33
CA PRO A 366 -10.68 29.60 21.80
C PRO A 366 -10.46 28.22 22.44
N ALA A 367 -10.85 27.15 21.73
CA ALA A 367 -10.69 25.76 22.16
C ALA A 367 -9.27 25.19 21.90
N GLY A 368 -8.40 25.91 21.20
CA GLY A 368 -7.04 25.48 20.88
C GLY A 368 -6.62 25.77 19.43
N ILE A 369 -5.44 25.29 19.06
CA ILE A 369 -4.89 25.40 17.71
C ILE A 369 -5.09 24.05 17.00
N THR A 370 -5.55 24.08 15.75
CA THR A 370 -5.75 22.90 14.92
C THR A 370 -5.16 23.06 13.53
N VAL A 371 -4.89 21.93 12.88
CA VAL A 371 -4.49 21.83 11.48
C VAL A 371 -5.36 20.79 10.77
N GLU A 372 -5.69 21.02 9.50
CA GLU A 372 -6.40 20.06 8.64
C GLU A 372 -5.45 19.00 8.07
N ALA A 373 -4.71 18.39 8.99
CA ALA A 373 -3.85 17.25 8.74
C ALA A 373 -3.82 16.40 10.00
N GLY A 374 -4.00 15.10 9.82
CA GLY A 374 -4.03 14.13 10.89
C GLY A 374 -3.14 12.95 10.59
N ARG A 375 -3.52 11.80 11.14
CA ARG A 375 -2.75 10.56 11.07
C ARG A 375 -2.57 10.08 9.63
N LEU A 376 -3.51 10.37 8.73
CA LEU A 376 -3.41 10.04 7.31
C LEU A 376 -2.25 10.76 6.63
N GLN A 377 -1.92 11.99 7.04
CA GLN A 377 -0.81 12.80 6.52
C GLN A 377 0.53 12.55 7.27
N GLY A 378 0.59 11.54 8.14
CA GLY A 378 1.74 11.31 9.03
C GLY A 378 1.85 12.31 10.19
N VAL A 379 0.80 13.10 10.45
CA VAL A 379 0.73 14.05 11.58
C VAL A 379 0.22 13.29 12.81
N ALA A 380 1.15 12.61 13.49
CA ALA A 380 0.88 11.87 14.73
C ALA A 380 1.33 12.64 15.98
N ALA A 381 0.84 12.23 17.15
CA ALA A 381 1.24 12.84 18.43
C ALA A 381 2.76 12.81 18.63
N GLY A 382 3.34 13.98 18.94
CA GLY A 382 4.78 14.20 19.04
C GLY A 382 5.48 14.61 17.73
N ALA A 383 4.79 14.60 16.59
CA ALA A 383 5.30 15.20 15.36
C ALA A 383 5.44 16.73 15.53
N ARG A 384 6.42 17.33 14.83
CA ARG A 384 6.66 18.78 14.90
C ARG A 384 6.44 19.45 13.56
N LEU A 385 5.83 20.63 13.63
CA LEU A 385 5.49 21.47 12.49
C LEU A 385 6.10 22.86 12.67
N ALA A 386 6.71 23.42 11.63
CA ALA A 386 7.12 24.82 11.59
C ALA A 386 5.92 25.73 11.28
N ILE A 387 5.78 26.83 12.02
CA ILE A 387 4.78 27.87 11.74
C ILE A 387 5.39 28.84 10.72
N LEU A 388 4.78 28.95 9.55
CA LEU A 388 5.21 29.81 8.45
C LEU A 388 4.20 30.94 8.23
N PRO A 389 4.66 32.17 7.92
CA PRO A 389 3.76 33.30 7.66
C PRO A 389 3.05 33.19 6.30
N SER A 390 3.58 32.37 5.38
CA SER A 390 3.00 32.14 4.05
C SER A 390 3.40 30.76 3.52
N PRO A 391 2.66 30.18 2.56
CA PRO A 391 2.97 28.86 2.01
C PRO A 391 4.29 28.81 1.23
N GLY A 392 4.78 29.95 0.72
CA GLY A 392 6.05 30.06 -0.01
C GLY A 392 7.27 30.32 0.87
N SER A 393 7.11 30.48 2.18
CA SER A 393 8.22 30.78 3.09
C SER A 393 9.18 29.60 3.25
N LYS A 394 10.46 29.87 3.51
CA LYS A 394 11.45 28.82 3.81
C LYS A 394 11.29 28.39 5.28
N ILE A 395 11.76 27.18 5.62
CA ILE A 395 11.73 26.68 7.00
C ILE A 395 12.53 27.60 7.95
N GLU A 396 13.60 28.20 7.45
CA GLU A 396 14.43 29.17 8.19
C GLU A 396 13.61 30.39 8.69
N ASP A 397 12.60 30.79 7.91
CA ASP A 397 11.71 31.93 8.18
C ASP A 397 10.58 31.60 9.17
N ALA A 398 10.60 30.41 9.79
CA ALA A 398 9.53 29.99 10.71
C ALA A 398 9.34 30.98 11.86
N LEU A 399 8.09 31.31 12.20
CA LEU A 399 7.76 32.17 13.33
C LEU A 399 8.00 31.46 14.67
N GLY A 400 7.78 30.15 14.69
CA GLY A 400 7.91 29.26 15.85
C GLY A 400 7.56 27.83 15.44
N TYR A 401 7.35 26.96 16.42
CA TYR A 401 7.07 25.55 16.20
C TYR A 401 5.84 25.08 16.95
N LEU A 402 5.18 24.08 16.38
CA LEU A 402 4.05 23.37 16.93
C LEU A 402 4.44 21.91 17.17
N GLU A 403 3.95 21.35 18.26
CA GLU A 403 3.98 19.91 18.52
C GLU A 403 2.55 19.38 18.54
N VAL A 404 2.35 18.24 17.89
CA VAL A 404 1.04 17.59 17.82
C VAL A 404 0.72 16.94 19.17
N SER A 405 -0.38 17.36 19.79
CA SER A 405 -0.83 16.81 21.07
C SER A 405 -1.75 15.60 20.88
N SER A 406 -2.61 15.65 19.87
CA SER A 406 -3.51 14.56 19.47
C SER A 406 -3.87 14.73 17.99
N ALA A 407 -4.19 13.63 17.31
CA ALA A 407 -4.55 13.65 15.90
C ALA A 407 -5.69 12.66 15.62
N GLU A 408 -6.68 13.12 14.87
CA GLU A 408 -7.71 12.32 14.21
C GLU A 408 -7.19 11.85 12.83
N THR A 409 -8.03 11.23 12.00
CA THR A 409 -7.61 10.74 10.67
C THR A 409 -7.13 11.88 9.76
N LEU A 410 -7.89 12.98 9.65
CA LEU A 410 -7.63 14.10 8.74
C LEU A 410 -7.38 15.44 9.45
N SER A 411 -7.35 15.47 10.78
CA SER A 411 -7.18 16.68 11.56
C SER A 411 -6.30 16.44 12.79
N ALA A 412 -5.66 17.49 13.32
CA ALA A 412 -4.88 17.37 14.55
C ALA A 412 -4.99 18.62 15.42
N LYS A 413 -4.90 18.40 16.74
CA LYS A 413 -4.71 19.44 17.75
C LYS A 413 -3.23 19.60 18.02
N VAL A 414 -2.79 20.85 18.10
CA VAL A 414 -1.39 21.21 18.21
C VAL A 414 -1.17 22.24 19.31
N ALA A 415 0.02 22.25 19.89
CA ALA A 415 0.45 23.21 20.89
C ALA A 415 1.76 23.87 20.47
N THR A 416 1.93 25.15 20.78
CA THR A 416 3.18 25.87 20.54
C THR A 416 4.26 25.38 21.49
N VAL A 417 5.46 25.12 20.96
CA VAL A 417 6.59 24.59 21.72
C VAL A 417 7.86 25.40 21.46
N GLU A 418 8.78 25.35 22.42
CA GLU A 418 10.15 25.84 22.22
C GLU A 418 10.95 24.81 21.43
N ALA A 419 11.49 25.21 20.28
CA ALA A 419 12.30 24.35 19.42
C ALA A 419 13.20 25.18 18.49
N GLU A 420 14.32 24.59 18.07
CA GLU A 420 15.31 25.22 17.17
C GLU A 420 15.72 26.64 17.60
N GLY A 421 15.87 26.87 18.90
CA GLY A 421 16.25 28.16 19.47
C GLY A 421 15.17 29.25 19.41
N LYS A 422 13.92 28.92 19.03
CA LYS A 422 12.77 29.81 19.06
C LYS A 422 11.86 29.47 20.26
N PRO A 423 11.44 30.47 21.07
CA PRO A 423 10.53 30.24 22.19
C PRO A 423 9.14 29.83 21.72
N ALA A 424 8.37 29.20 22.60
CA ALA A 424 6.97 28.88 22.33
C ALA A 424 6.17 30.16 22.04
N LEU A 425 5.55 30.24 20.86
CA LEU A 425 4.77 31.39 20.44
C LEU A 425 3.47 31.50 21.26
N ALA A 426 3.02 32.70 21.60
CA ALA A 426 1.66 32.87 22.12
C ALA A 426 0.63 32.57 20.99
N PRO A 427 -0.49 31.87 21.25
CA PRO A 427 -1.49 31.59 20.21
C PRO A 427 -2.00 32.85 19.49
N SER A 428 -2.10 33.99 20.18
CA SER A 428 -2.50 35.28 19.62
C SER A 428 -1.46 35.92 18.69
N ALA A 429 -0.22 35.42 18.67
CA ALA A 429 0.83 35.89 17.79
C ALA A 429 0.91 35.09 16.47
N ILE A 430 0.07 34.05 16.30
CA ILE A 430 -0.02 33.28 15.07
C ILE A 430 -0.92 34.03 14.07
N PRO A 431 -0.44 34.38 12.86
CA PRO A 431 -1.26 35.03 11.84
C PRO A 431 -2.43 34.16 11.36
N ASP A 432 -3.56 34.76 10.98
CA ASP A 432 -4.75 34.06 10.46
C ASP A 432 -4.50 33.28 9.15
N ASN A 433 -3.44 33.64 8.43
CA ASN A 433 -3.00 32.99 7.19
C ASN A 433 -1.72 32.15 7.38
N ALA A 434 -1.37 31.80 8.62
CA ALA A 434 -0.21 30.97 8.90
C ALA A 434 -0.40 29.54 8.38
N TYR A 435 0.72 28.93 7.99
CA TYR A 435 0.80 27.55 7.55
C TYR A 435 1.69 26.75 8.50
N ALA A 436 1.31 25.51 8.78
CA ALA A 436 2.12 24.54 9.47
C ALA A 436 2.76 23.62 8.43
N ARG A 437 4.11 23.55 8.40
CA ARG A 437 4.85 22.62 7.53
C ARG A 437 5.47 21.51 8.36
N LEU A 438 5.31 20.26 7.95
CA LEU A 438 5.89 19.11 8.66
C LEU A 438 7.42 19.17 8.60
N THR A 439 8.07 19.24 9.76
CA THR A 439 9.54 19.32 9.87
C THR A 439 10.16 18.10 10.51
N GLN A 440 9.38 17.33 11.28
CA GLN A 440 9.89 16.14 11.95
C GLN A 440 8.80 15.07 11.97
N VAL A 441 9.10 13.92 11.36
CA VAL A 441 8.28 12.71 11.47
C VAL A 441 8.74 11.93 12.69
N ALA A 442 7.80 11.53 13.54
CA ALA A 442 8.06 10.58 14.60
C ALA A 442 7.64 9.19 14.12
N PHE A 443 8.51 8.19 14.29
CA PHE A 443 8.17 6.80 14.03
C PHE A 443 8.43 5.96 15.27
N ASP A 444 7.63 4.91 15.43
CA ASP A 444 7.82 3.96 16.52
C ASP A 444 8.83 2.90 16.11
N THR A 445 9.92 2.82 16.88
CA THR A 445 10.98 1.83 16.67
C THR A 445 10.75 0.55 17.48
N GLU A 446 9.66 0.46 18.24
CA GLU A 446 9.30 -0.71 19.03
C GLU A 446 8.75 -1.85 18.16
N LEU A 447 9.20 -3.08 18.42
CA LEU A 447 8.60 -4.28 17.85
C LEU A 447 7.53 -4.81 18.82
N THR A 448 6.28 -4.81 18.38
CA THR A 448 5.16 -5.35 19.14
C THR A 448 5.04 -6.85 18.89
N VAL A 449 5.14 -7.67 19.93
CA VAL A 449 5.14 -9.13 19.84
C VAL A 449 4.00 -9.70 20.69
N SER A 450 3.13 -10.52 20.11
CA SER A 450 2.08 -11.19 20.89
C SER A 450 2.66 -12.39 21.64
N ARG A 451 2.18 -12.62 22.86
CA ARG A 451 2.43 -13.87 23.57
C ARG A 451 1.69 -15.04 22.91
N PRO A 452 2.16 -16.30 23.08
CA PRO A 452 1.42 -17.48 22.65
C PRO A 452 0.03 -17.56 23.29
N ALA A 453 -0.97 -17.98 22.51
CA ALA A 453 -2.30 -18.25 23.05
C ALA A 453 -2.24 -19.40 24.08
N PRO A 454 -3.01 -19.34 25.18
CA PRO A 454 -3.10 -20.43 26.14
C PRO A 454 -3.52 -21.75 25.47
N ASN A 455 -2.79 -22.82 25.75
CA ASN A 455 -3.08 -24.16 25.24
C ASN A 455 -2.75 -25.20 26.30
N GLU A 456 -3.74 -26.02 26.70
CA GLU A 456 -3.55 -27.04 27.74
C GLU A 456 -2.50 -28.10 27.34
N ARG A 457 -2.40 -28.43 26.05
CA ARG A 457 -1.44 -29.41 25.53
C ARG A 457 0.02 -28.93 25.64
N TYR A 458 0.23 -27.62 25.53
CA TYR A 458 1.56 -27.00 25.48
C TYR A 458 1.81 -26.01 26.63
N ALA A 459 1.12 -26.19 27.75
CA ALA A 459 1.14 -25.23 28.86
C ALA A 459 2.55 -25.04 29.46
N ALA A 460 3.37 -26.08 29.48
CA ALA A 460 4.74 -26.01 29.99
C ALA A 460 5.65 -25.18 29.07
N GLU A 461 5.58 -25.45 27.77
CA GLU A 461 6.35 -24.75 26.73
C GLU A 461 5.93 -23.28 26.63
N ILE A 462 4.62 -22.98 26.75
CA ILE A 462 4.11 -21.61 26.77
C ILE A 462 4.65 -20.85 27.98
N ALA A 463 4.62 -21.46 29.17
CA ALA A 463 5.16 -20.84 30.38
C ALA A 463 6.68 -20.62 30.30
N GLU A 464 7.41 -21.53 29.65
CA GLU A 464 8.83 -21.35 29.36
C GLU A 464 9.09 -20.17 28.41
N VAL A 465 8.34 -20.09 27.31
CA VAL A 465 8.43 -18.95 26.37
C VAL A 465 8.11 -17.63 27.06
N ASP A 466 7.06 -17.57 27.87
CA ASP A 466 6.68 -16.34 28.57
C ASP A 466 7.80 -15.82 29.49
N LYS A 467 8.47 -16.73 30.18
CA LYS A 467 9.63 -16.41 31.02
C LYS A 467 10.83 -15.95 30.18
N LEU A 468 11.10 -16.62 29.06
CA LEU A 468 12.17 -16.25 28.14
C LEU A 468 11.96 -14.84 27.57
N LEU A 469 10.73 -14.49 27.18
CA LEU A 469 10.39 -13.16 26.67
C LEU A 469 10.65 -12.07 27.70
N GLU A 470 10.35 -12.31 28.98
CA GLU A 470 10.65 -11.38 30.07
C GLU A 470 12.16 -11.21 30.28
N GLN A 471 12.93 -12.30 30.19
CA GLN A 471 14.40 -12.25 30.30
C GLN A 471 15.01 -11.46 29.14
N ILE A 472 14.58 -11.71 27.91
CA ILE A 472 15.04 -11.02 26.71
C ILE A 472 14.73 -9.52 26.78
N ALA A 473 13.52 -9.15 27.21
CA ALA A 473 13.15 -7.73 27.34
C ALA A 473 13.87 -7.01 28.49
N ALA A 474 14.33 -7.73 29.52
CA ALA A 474 15.10 -7.17 30.61
C ALA A 474 16.60 -6.97 30.27
N ASP A 475 17.11 -7.65 29.24
CA ASP A 475 18.52 -7.60 28.85
C ASP A 475 18.87 -6.31 28.10
N LYS A 476 19.36 -5.32 28.85
CA LYS A 476 19.82 -4.03 28.31
C LYS A 476 21.07 -4.12 27.43
N ALA A 477 21.75 -5.26 27.35
CA ALA A 477 22.89 -5.44 26.48
C ALA A 477 22.46 -5.75 25.02
N ARG A 478 21.20 -6.13 24.79
CA ARG A 478 20.68 -6.45 23.46
C ARG A 478 20.06 -5.21 22.79
N PRO A 479 20.33 -4.98 21.50
CA PRO A 479 19.76 -3.87 20.75
C PRO A 479 18.32 -4.22 20.31
N LEU A 480 17.41 -4.35 21.27
CA LEU A 480 16.02 -4.75 21.06
C LEU A 480 15.08 -3.88 21.91
N LYS A 481 14.02 -3.37 21.28
CA LYS A 481 12.91 -2.70 21.97
C LYS A 481 11.62 -3.46 21.67
N LEU A 482 11.10 -4.13 22.71
CA LEU A 482 9.96 -5.03 22.59
C LEU A 482 8.77 -4.51 23.42
N LYS A 483 7.58 -4.60 22.84
CA LYS A 483 6.31 -4.47 23.56
C LYS A 483 5.54 -5.77 23.44
N PHE A 484 5.18 -6.35 24.58
CA PHE A 484 4.37 -7.56 24.59
C PHE A 484 2.89 -7.22 24.71
N VAL A 485 2.08 -7.95 23.95
CA VAL A 485 0.63 -7.86 23.92
C VAL A 485 0.01 -9.25 24.03
N ASP A 486 -1.28 -9.32 24.32
CA ASP A 486 -2.00 -10.59 24.39
C ASP A 486 -2.13 -11.23 22.99
N ALA A 487 -2.33 -12.55 22.94
CA ALA A 487 -2.30 -13.34 21.70
C ALA A 487 -3.23 -12.82 20.58
N ARG A 488 -4.37 -12.24 20.97
CA ARG A 488 -5.40 -11.71 20.05
C ARG A 488 -5.31 -10.20 19.81
N GLU A 489 -4.40 -9.51 20.49
CA GLU A 489 -4.17 -8.09 20.23
C GLU A 489 -3.33 -7.89 18.95
N PRO A 490 -3.38 -6.68 18.35
CA PRO A 490 -2.55 -6.35 17.20
C PRO A 490 -1.05 -6.37 17.54
N ALA A 491 -0.27 -7.11 16.74
CA ALA A 491 1.17 -7.23 16.89
C ALA A 491 1.88 -7.23 15.53
N ASP A 492 3.17 -6.86 15.52
CA ASP A 492 4.06 -6.98 14.35
C ASP A 492 4.45 -8.45 14.10
N ILE A 493 4.52 -9.24 15.16
CA ILE A 493 4.74 -10.69 15.15
C ILE A 493 3.83 -11.35 16.18
N LYS A 494 3.25 -12.50 15.81
CA LYS A 494 2.48 -13.33 16.73
C LYS A 494 3.23 -14.62 17.03
N LEU A 495 3.46 -14.91 18.31
CA LEU A 495 4.10 -16.15 18.73
C LEU A 495 3.05 -17.24 18.93
N ALA A 496 3.35 -18.47 18.50
CA ALA A 496 2.47 -19.63 18.70
C ALA A 496 3.26 -20.86 19.13
N VAL A 497 2.71 -21.69 20.02
CA VAL A 497 3.30 -22.99 20.34
C VAL A 497 2.39 -24.09 19.81
N MET A 498 2.91 -24.86 18.84
CA MET A 498 2.20 -25.98 18.21
C MET A 498 3.18 -26.94 17.55
N SER A 499 2.77 -28.19 17.38
CA SER A 499 3.51 -29.17 16.56
C SER A 499 3.21 -28.99 15.07
N GLU A 500 4.01 -29.59 14.20
CA GLU A 500 3.69 -29.60 12.76
C GLU A 500 2.41 -30.40 12.49
N ALA A 501 2.12 -31.42 13.30
CA ALA A 501 0.89 -32.18 13.20
C ALA A 501 -0.34 -31.31 13.46
N ASP A 502 -0.29 -30.42 14.45
CA ASP A 502 -1.40 -29.48 14.69
C ASP A 502 -1.56 -28.50 13.53
N VAL A 503 -0.46 -28.00 12.96
CA VAL A 503 -0.51 -27.16 11.75
C VAL A 503 -1.16 -27.91 10.60
N ALA A 504 -0.79 -29.17 10.37
CA ALA A 504 -1.36 -29.98 9.31
C ALA A 504 -2.88 -30.17 9.48
N VAL A 505 -3.36 -30.35 10.71
CA VAL A 505 -4.80 -30.39 11.01
C VAL A 505 -5.46 -29.04 10.72
N LEU A 506 -4.88 -27.94 11.20
CA LEU A 506 -5.39 -26.58 10.98
C LEU A 506 -5.49 -26.23 9.49
N VAL A 507 -4.54 -26.69 8.67
CA VAL A 507 -4.53 -26.47 7.22
C VAL A 507 -5.49 -27.43 6.50
N ALA A 508 -5.62 -28.69 6.93
CA ALA A 508 -6.54 -29.65 6.32
C ALA A 508 -8.02 -29.27 6.53
N ASP A 509 -8.36 -28.74 7.71
CA ASP A 509 -9.72 -28.28 8.03
C ASP A 509 -10.12 -26.99 7.30
N ALA A 510 -9.19 -26.37 6.55
CA ALA A 510 -9.44 -25.16 5.80
C ALA A 510 -10.21 -25.38 4.48
N GLY A 511 -10.35 -26.62 4.01
CA GLY A 511 -11.17 -26.99 2.83
C GLY A 511 -10.41 -27.00 1.49
N PRO A 512 -11.04 -27.53 0.42
CA PRO A 512 -10.45 -27.59 -0.92
C PRO A 512 -10.24 -26.17 -1.45
N GLY A 513 -8.98 -25.81 -1.71
CA GLY A 513 -8.58 -24.46 -2.13
C GLY A 513 -7.67 -23.76 -1.12
N ALA A 514 -7.76 -24.06 0.19
CA ALA A 514 -6.71 -23.68 1.12
C ALA A 514 -5.37 -24.15 0.55
N VAL A 515 -4.38 -23.24 0.50
CA VAL A 515 -3.04 -23.52 -0.04
C VAL A 515 -2.68 -24.93 0.34
N SER A 516 -2.75 -25.81 -0.66
CA SER A 516 -2.73 -27.24 -0.42
C SER A 516 -1.53 -27.51 0.47
N ALA A 517 -1.78 -28.12 1.63
CA ALA A 517 -0.76 -28.90 2.25
C ALA A 517 -0.51 -30.09 1.30
N THR A 518 0.13 -29.84 0.16
CA THR A 518 0.97 -30.85 -0.49
C THR A 518 2.12 -31.05 0.47
N VAL A 519 1.84 -31.71 1.59
CA VAL A 519 2.88 -32.34 2.37
C VAL A 519 3.35 -33.46 1.45
N ASP A 520 4.42 -33.20 0.72
CA ASP A 520 4.99 -34.18 -0.22
C ASP A 520 5.32 -35.51 0.44
N THR A 521 5.34 -35.61 1.78
CA THR A 521 5.19 -36.90 2.47
C THR A 521 4.49 -36.76 3.84
N ARG A 522 3.30 -37.36 3.99
CA ARG A 522 2.62 -37.58 5.29
C ARG A 522 3.47 -38.35 6.33
N ALA A 523 4.65 -38.82 5.95
CA ALA A 523 5.57 -39.63 6.74
C ALA A 523 6.64 -38.81 7.52
N ALA A 524 6.68 -37.48 7.39
CA ALA A 524 7.72 -36.63 8.00
C ALA A 524 7.19 -35.55 8.96
N ILE A 525 5.88 -35.51 9.25
CA ILE A 525 5.28 -34.47 10.11
C ILE A 525 5.59 -34.77 11.58
N SER A 526 6.23 -33.83 12.28
CA SER A 526 6.62 -33.99 13.68
C SER A 526 5.50 -33.60 14.66
N ASP A 527 5.29 -34.43 15.68
CA ASP A 527 4.45 -34.13 16.85
C ASP A 527 5.18 -33.31 17.94
N ALA A 528 6.48 -33.06 17.76
CA ALA A 528 7.25 -32.29 18.73
C ALA A 528 6.80 -30.82 18.76
N PRO A 529 6.65 -30.20 19.95
CA PRO A 529 6.27 -28.80 20.05
C PRO A 529 7.33 -27.90 19.42
N ARG A 530 6.87 -26.82 18.80
CA ARG A 530 7.70 -25.76 18.23
C ARG A 530 7.12 -24.39 18.56
N LEU A 531 8.00 -23.40 18.74
CA LEU A 531 7.65 -21.99 18.82
C LEU A 531 7.68 -21.40 17.40
N TRP A 532 6.55 -20.89 16.93
CA TRP A 532 6.36 -20.30 15.62
C TRP A 532 6.34 -18.78 15.71
N PHE A 533 7.00 -18.12 14.75
CA PHE A 533 7.02 -16.67 14.58
C PHE A 533 6.11 -16.33 13.40
N LEU A 534 4.84 -16.05 13.69
CA LEU A 534 3.82 -15.82 12.69
C LEU A 534 3.74 -14.33 12.32
N PRO A 535 3.37 -14.01 11.06
CA PRO A 535 3.08 -12.64 10.65
C PRO A 535 1.87 -12.06 11.43
N PRO A 536 1.57 -10.75 11.31
CA PRO A 536 0.41 -10.13 11.94
C PRO A 536 -0.93 -10.82 11.65
N THR A 537 -1.05 -11.44 10.46
CA THR A 537 -2.23 -12.21 10.04
C THR A 537 -2.41 -13.53 10.79
N ALA A 538 -1.40 -13.96 11.56
CA ALA A 538 -1.32 -15.30 12.17
C ALA A 538 -1.46 -16.46 11.17
N GLU A 539 -1.21 -16.21 9.88
CA GLU A 539 -1.23 -17.25 8.84
C GLU A 539 -0.09 -18.24 9.09
N VAL A 540 -0.39 -19.53 8.92
CA VAL A 540 0.57 -20.63 9.09
C VAL A 540 0.43 -21.61 7.93
N SER A 541 1.56 -22.17 7.48
CA SER A 541 1.60 -23.19 6.44
C SER A 541 2.77 -24.14 6.67
N LEU A 542 2.66 -25.37 6.17
CA LEU A 542 3.77 -26.31 6.05
C LEU A 542 4.33 -26.40 4.63
N SER A 543 3.70 -25.72 3.66
CA SER A 543 4.19 -25.73 2.29
C SER A 543 5.55 -25.02 2.20
N THR A 544 6.46 -25.63 1.43
CA THR A 544 7.78 -25.07 1.15
C THR A 544 7.64 -23.65 0.59
N GLY A 545 8.33 -22.69 1.21
CA GLY A 545 8.24 -21.27 0.84
C GLY A 545 7.10 -20.48 1.46
N ARG A 546 6.15 -21.12 2.16
CA ARG A 546 5.13 -20.41 2.95
C ARG A 546 5.22 -20.73 4.43
N ARG A 547 6.17 -21.59 4.82
CA ARG A 547 6.40 -22.00 6.20
C ARG A 547 7.02 -20.87 7.03
N PRO A 548 6.36 -20.37 8.09
CA PRO A 548 6.94 -19.36 8.96
C PRO A 548 8.16 -19.89 9.74
N PRO A 549 9.07 -19.01 10.18
CA PRO A 549 10.17 -19.39 11.05
C PRO A 549 9.66 -20.08 12.33
N SER A 550 10.35 -21.15 12.76
CA SER A 550 10.01 -21.83 14.01
C SER A 550 11.21 -22.49 14.67
N ILE A 551 11.23 -22.47 16.00
CA ILE A 551 12.25 -23.10 16.85
C ILE A 551 11.65 -24.35 17.51
N GLY A 552 12.37 -25.47 17.47
CA GLY A 552 11.95 -26.69 18.19
C GLY A 552 12.40 -26.64 19.66
N PHE A 553 11.55 -27.14 20.56
CA PHE A 553 11.94 -27.26 21.98
C PHE A 553 12.81 -28.51 22.25
N ALA A 554 12.70 -29.53 21.40
CA ALA A 554 13.41 -30.79 21.58
C ALA A 554 14.92 -30.65 21.29
N GLY A 555 15.75 -30.95 22.29
CA GLY A 555 17.21 -30.97 22.16
C GLY A 555 17.92 -29.65 22.48
N SER A 556 17.17 -28.57 22.75
CA SER A 556 17.70 -27.26 23.11
C SER A 556 17.95 -27.16 24.62
N THR A 557 19.05 -26.53 25.03
CA THR A 557 19.22 -26.09 26.42
C THR A 557 18.43 -24.80 26.65
N PRO A 558 18.05 -24.45 27.89
CA PRO A 558 17.35 -23.18 28.18
C PRO A 558 18.11 -21.97 27.63
N ASP A 559 19.43 -21.92 27.83
CA ASP A 559 20.28 -20.84 27.30
C ASP A 559 20.33 -20.85 25.76
N GLY A 560 20.33 -22.04 25.14
CA GLY A 560 20.29 -22.17 23.68
C GLY A 560 18.98 -21.64 23.09
N LEU A 561 17.85 -22.01 23.69
CA LEU A 561 16.53 -21.54 23.29
C LEU A 561 16.38 -20.02 23.48
N GLU A 562 16.87 -19.46 24.60
CA GLU A 562 16.87 -18.01 24.84
C GLU A 562 17.64 -17.25 23.73
N ASN A 563 18.83 -17.74 23.38
CA ASN A 563 19.65 -17.12 22.34
C ASN A 563 18.97 -17.20 20.97
N GLU A 564 18.44 -18.37 20.57
CA GLU A 564 17.75 -18.53 19.30
C GLU A 564 16.49 -17.65 19.19
N VAL A 565 15.69 -17.55 20.25
CA VAL A 565 14.50 -16.69 20.27
C VAL A 565 14.89 -15.24 20.12
N ALA A 566 15.89 -14.78 20.89
CA ALA A 566 16.31 -13.39 20.83
C ALA A 566 16.97 -13.02 19.51
N ASP A 567 17.79 -13.91 18.94
CA ASP A 567 18.42 -13.69 17.64
C ASP A 567 17.37 -13.54 16.53
N ASN A 568 16.32 -14.38 16.57
CA ASN A 568 15.20 -14.25 15.64
C ASN A 568 14.42 -12.94 15.85
N LEU A 569 14.10 -12.57 17.09
CA LEU A 569 13.45 -11.28 17.39
C LEU A 569 14.31 -10.09 16.96
N GLN A 570 15.63 -10.18 17.08
CA GLN A 570 16.57 -9.14 16.65
C GLN A 570 16.63 -8.99 15.14
N ARG A 571 16.63 -10.11 14.40
CA ARG A 571 16.52 -10.09 12.93
C ARG A 571 15.22 -9.43 12.49
N ILE A 572 14.09 -9.84 13.08
CA ILE A 572 12.78 -9.28 12.77
C ILE A 572 12.70 -7.80 13.13
N PHE A 573 13.22 -7.40 14.30
CA PHE A 573 13.28 -6.00 14.73
C PHE A 573 14.01 -5.14 13.71
N ARG A 574 15.20 -5.58 13.25
CA ARG A 574 15.99 -4.85 12.26
C ARG A 574 15.29 -4.77 10.91
N ALA A 575 14.77 -5.90 10.41
CA ALA A 575 14.09 -5.96 9.13
C ALA A 575 12.82 -5.08 9.11
N THR A 576 12.01 -5.15 10.17
CA THR A 576 10.76 -4.38 10.31
C THR A 576 11.06 -2.89 10.41
N ASN A 577 12.01 -2.48 11.25
CA ASN A 577 12.36 -1.06 11.39
C ASN A 577 13.03 -0.49 10.14
N LEU A 578 13.83 -1.30 9.43
CA LEU A 578 14.39 -0.89 8.14
C LEU A 578 13.28 -0.67 7.12
N ALA A 579 12.25 -1.53 7.12
CA ALA A 579 11.09 -1.35 6.26
C ALA A 579 10.28 -0.09 6.62
N ARG A 580 10.11 0.21 7.92
CA ARG A 580 9.47 1.47 8.38
C ARG A 580 10.20 2.73 7.93
N LEU A 581 11.53 2.69 7.74
CA LEU A 581 12.28 3.81 7.18
C LEU A 581 12.02 4.06 5.69
N ALA A 582 11.49 3.09 4.94
CA ALA A 582 11.15 3.28 3.53
C ALA A 582 10.05 4.32 3.33
N ALA A 583 9.13 4.45 4.30
CA ALA A 583 8.10 5.49 4.29
C ALA A 583 8.67 6.91 4.41
N ALA A 584 9.97 7.05 4.70
CA ALA A 584 10.64 8.32 4.98
C ALA A 584 11.56 8.76 3.80
N SER A 585 11.30 8.31 2.57
CA SER A 585 12.14 8.64 1.42
C SER A 585 12.11 10.13 1.05
N ASP A 586 13.30 10.75 1.01
CA ASP A 586 13.51 12.14 0.59
C ASP A 586 14.20 12.26 -0.79
N PHE A 587 14.59 11.14 -1.41
CA PHE A 587 15.20 11.13 -2.74
C PHE A 587 14.15 11.17 -3.85
N ARG A 588 14.50 11.88 -4.93
CA ARG A 588 13.68 11.96 -6.14
C ARG A 588 14.23 11.02 -7.22
N PRO A 589 13.37 10.41 -8.06
CA PRO A 589 13.83 9.56 -9.15
C PRO A 589 14.78 10.24 -10.14
N GLU A 590 14.66 11.57 -10.34
CA GLU A 590 15.54 12.31 -11.25
C GLU A 590 16.91 12.60 -10.63
N GLU A 591 16.99 12.67 -9.30
CA GLU A 591 18.26 12.84 -8.58
C GLU A 591 19.00 11.51 -8.44
N PHE A 592 18.25 10.42 -8.23
CA PHE A 592 18.81 9.09 -8.07
C PHE A 592 17.78 8.02 -8.46
N SER A 593 18.22 7.01 -9.21
CA SER A 593 17.40 5.84 -9.55
C SER A 593 18.13 4.56 -9.16
N ALA A 594 17.44 3.62 -8.52
CA ALA A 594 17.90 2.23 -8.40
C ALA A 594 16.76 1.29 -8.74
N SER A 595 17.03 0.27 -9.54
CA SER A 595 16.11 -0.76 -9.98
C SER A 595 16.86 -2.07 -10.18
N PHE A 596 16.14 -3.12 -10.55
CA PHE A 596 16.72 -4.44 -10.76
C PHE A 596 16.27 -5.02 -12.10
N LYS A 597 17.00 -6.01 -12.60
CA LYS A 597 16.61 -6.84 -13.74
C LYS A 597 16.66 -8.31 -13.37
N ILE A 598 15.71 -9.10 -13.84
CA ILE A 598 15.73 -10.56 -13.72
C ILE A 598 16.28 -11.16 -15.02
N ARG A 599 17.27 -12.05 -14.88
CA ARG A 599 17.71 -12.95 -15.95
C ARG A 599 17.27 -14.36 -15.59
N ARG A 600 16.40 -14.95 -16.41
CA ARG A 600 15.86 -16.29 -16.17
C ARG A 600 16.90 -17.38 -16.46
N GLY A 601 17.08 -18.34 -15.56
CA GLY A 601 17.97 -19.52 -15.65
C GLY A 601 18.89 -19.65 -16.89
N GLY A 602 19.96 -18.85 -16.96
CA GLY A 602 20.98 -18.92 -18.03
C GLY A 602 20.61 -18.28 -19.38
N GLY A 603 19.47 -17.59 -19.48
CA GLY A 603 19.08 -16.79 -20.64
C GLY A 603 19.99 -15.57 -20.85
N GLU A 604 20.18 -15.13 -22.09
CA GLU A 604 21.04 -13.99 -22.39
C GLU A 604 20.38 -12.63 -22.08
N THR A 605 19.04 -12.59 -22.04
CA THR A 605 18.26 -11.35 -21.87
C THR A 605 17.84 -11.15 -20.42
N ALA A 606 18.15 -9.97 -19.88
CA ALA A 606 17.66 -9.52 -18.57
C ALA A 606 16.46 -8.59 -18.76
N GLU A 607 15.36 -8.91 -18.07
CA GLU A 607 14.11 -8.17 -18.10
C GLU A 607 14.02 -7.23 -16.90
N PRO A 608 13.63 -5.95 -17.07
CA PRO A 608 13.42 -5.04 -15.96
C PRO A 608 12.39 -5.58 -14.97
N LEU A 609 12.73 -5.50 -13.68
CA LEU A 609 11.76 -5.69 -12.63
C LEU A 609 10.77 -4.54 -12.66
N GLU A 610 9.52 -4.85 -13.03
CA GLU A 610 8.46 -3.87 -13.06
C GLU A 610 8.13 -3.42 -11.64
N PRO A 611 8.33 -2.14 -11.31
CA PRO A 611 8.00 -1.65 -9.99
C PRO A 611 6.49 -1.66 -9.78
N GLY A 612 6.06 -2.09 -8.59
CA GLY A 612 4.64 -2.31 -8.26
C GLY A 612 4.14 -3.73 -8.52
N LYS A 613 4.92 -4.59 -9.20
CA LYS A 613 4.62 -6.03 -9.29
C LYS A 613 5.46 -6.82 -8.30
N MET A 614 4.90 -7.92 -7.80
CA MET A 614 5.63 -8.91 -7.04
C MET A 614 6.14 -10.00 -7.99
N PRO A 615 7.39 -9.91 -8.50
CA PRO A 615 7.95 -10.90 -9.40
C PRO A 615 8.03 -12.28 -8.72
N ARG A 616 7.77 -13.33 -9.50
CA ARG A 616 8.09 -14.71 -9.11
C ARG A 616 9.47 -15.07 -9.65
N VAL A 617 10.34 -15.58 -8.79
CA VAL A 617 11.70 -16.06 -9.12
C VAL A 617 11.84 -17.53 -8.73
N ARG A 618 12.82 -18.22 -9.32
CA ARG A 618 13.14 -19.63 -9.05
C ARG A 618 14.64 -19.83 -8.88
N PRO A 619 15.08 -20.96 -8.30
CA PRO A 619 16.48 -21.36 -8.32
C PRO A 619 17.09 -21.24 -9.73
N GLY A 620 18.28 -20.65 -9.81
CA GLY A 620 19.00 -20.37 -11.07
C GLY A 620 18.65 -19.03 -11.75
N ASP A 621 17.58 -18.34 -11.33
CA ASP A 621 17.34 -16.96 -11.77
C ASP A 621 18.39 -16.02 -11.16
N GLN A 622 18.81 -15.01 -11.93
CA GLN A 622 19.78 -14.00 -11.50
C GLN A 622 19.14 -12.61 -11.44
N ILE A 623 19.60 -11.80 -10.49
CA ILE A 623 19.23 -10.40 -10.36
C ILE A 623 20.44 -9.52 -10.66
N ASP A 624 20.26 -8.56 -11.55
CA ASP A 624 21.21 -7.49 -11.78
C ASP A 624 20.73 -6.20 -11.09
N LEU A 625 21.65 -5.45 -10.48
CA LEU A 625 21.42 -4.10 -9.97
C LEU A 625 21.63 -3.10 -11.09
N VAL A 626 20.68 -2.16 -11.25
CA VAL A 626 20.83 -1.00 -12.13
C VAL A 626 20.59 0.27 -11.32
N ALA A 627 21.63 1.09 -11.15
CA ALA A 627 21.54 2.34 -10.41
C ALA A 627 22.21 3.51 -11.15
N SER A 628 21.71 4.73 -10.95
CA SER A 628 22.29 5.95 -11.48
C SER A 628 22.15 7.10 -10.50
N ASN A 629 23.19 7.95 -10.41
CA ASN A 629 23.17 9.18 -9.63
C ASN A 629 23.12 10.39 -10.57
N GLY A 630 21.93 10.96 -10.76
CA GLY A 630 21.72 12.18 -11.55
C GLY A 630 22.04 13.48 -10.79
N SER A 631 22.24 13.40 -9.47
CA SER A 631 22.54 14.56 -8.64
C SER A 631 24.00 15.00 -8.77
N ASN A 632 24.30 16.23 -8.31
CA ASN A 632 25.67 16.74 -8.24
C ASN A 632 26.39 16.37 -6.94
N LYS A 633 25.76 15.59 -6.06
CA LYS A 633 26.32 15.20 -4.76
C LYS A 633 26.69 13.73 -4.75
N PRO A 634 27.74 13.33 -4.01
CA PRO A 634 28.04 11.92 -3.82
C PRO A 634 26.94 11.24 -2.99
N VAL A 635 26.54 10.04 -3.38
CA VAL A 635 25.53 9.21 -2.71
C VAL A 635 26.14 7.85 -2.39
N ASP A 636 26.01 7.40 -1.15
CA ASP A 636 26.38 6.04 -0.75
C ASP A 636 25.17 5.12 -1.01
N ILE A 637 25.37 4.09 -1.84
CA ILE A 637 24.39 3.03 -2.08
C ILE A 637 24.77 1.80 -1.27
N ASN A 638 23.81 1.22 -0.57
CA ASN A 638 23.90 -0.11 0.05
C ASN A 638 22.76 -0.97 -0.47
N VAL A 639 23.03 -2.22 -0.82
CA VAL A 639 22.00 -3.19 -1.22
C VAL A 639 22.01 -4.35 -0.24
N LEU A 640 20.85 -4.57 0.38
CA LEU A 640 20.59 -5.62 1.35
C LEU A 640 19.57 -6.60 0.75
N TYR A 641 19.68 -7.86 1.13
CA TYR A 641 18.72 -8.90 0.82
C TYR A 641 18.10 -9.42 2.11
N ILE A 642 16.78 -9.37 2.22
CA ILE A 642 16.03 -9.91 3.35
C ILE A 642 15.33 -11.19 2.89
N GLY A 643 15.77 -12.34 3.42
CA GLY A 643 15.17 -13.64 3.13
C GLY A 643 13.80 -13.82 3.80
N SER A 644 13.08 -14.89 3.44
CA SER A 644 11.75 -15.19 3.97
C SER A 644 11.75 -15.51 5.48
N ASN A 645 12.93 -15.83 6.02
CA ASN A 645 13.20 -16.01 7.44
C ASN A 645 13.73 -14.75 8.15
N TYR A 646 13.63 -13.57 7.54
CA TYR A 646 14.15 -12.29 8.05
C TYR A 646 15.68 -12.21 8.16
N SER A 647 16.44 -13.17 7.63
CA SER A 647 17.89 -13.03 7.51
C SER A 647 18.22 -11.81 6.64
N ILE A 648 19.20 -11.01 7.08
CA ILE A 648 19.65 -9.82 6.35
C ILE A 648 21.05 -10.11 5.83
N ASN A 649 21.21 -10.12 4.51
CA ASN A 649 22.50 -10.25 3.84
C ASN A 649 22.87 -8.90 3.21
N HIS A 650 24.11 -8.46 3.39
CA HIS A 650 24.64 -7.28 2.70
C HIS A 650 25.26 -7.73 1.38
N MET A 651 24.72 -7.24 0.27
CA MET A 651 25.05 -7.72 -1.08
C MET A 651 26.05 -6.81 -1.77
N TYR A 652 25.95 -5.49 -1.55
CA TYR A 652 26.74 -4.51 -2.27
C TYR A 652 26.79 -3.16 -1.53
N ALA A 653 27.91 -2.46 -1.61
CA ALA A 653 28.03 -1.06 -1.21
C ALA A 653 29.04 -0.30 -2.07
N GLU A 654 28.69 0.91 -2.49
CA GLU A 654 29.57 1.79 -3.26
C GLU A 654 29.21 3.28 -3.04
N ARG A 655 30.17 4.19 -3.26
CA ARG A 655 29.90 5.63 -3.36
C ARG A 655 29.78 6.04 -4.82
N LEU A 656 28.60 6.49 -5.21
CA LEU A 656 28.31 6.96 -6.56
C LEU A 656 28.46 8.48 -6.63
N HIS A 657 29.31 8.95 -7.53
CA HIS A 657 29.47 10.36 -7.82
C HIS A 657 28.39 10.83 -8.81
N GLY A 658 28.24 12.15 -8.97
CA GLY A 658 27.27 12.68 -9.93
C GLY A 658 27.59 12.23 -11.37
N GLY A 659 26.58 11.69 -12.05
CA GLY A 659 26.68 11.07 -13.37
C GLY A 659 27.17 9.62 -13.37
N SER A 660 27.43 9.01 -12.21
CA SER A 660 27.81 7.59 -12.14
C SER A 660 26.61 6.68 -12.43
N GLU A 661 26.88 5.60 -13.15
CA GLU A 661 25.93 4.51 -13.43
C GLU A 661 26.54 3.17 -12.99
N VAL A 662 25.70 2.30 -12.47
CA VAL A 662 26.02 0.93 -12.07
C VAL A 662 25.07 -0.02 -12.79
N ASN A 663 25.63 -1.05 -13.42
CA ASN A 663 24.89 -2.17 -13.97
C ASN A 663 25.72 -3.44 -13.76
N LEU A 664 25.37 -4.25 -12.77
CA LEU A 664 26.14 -5.43 -12.39
C LEU A 664 25.26 -6.60 -11.94
N PRO A 665 25.69 -7.85 -12.17
CA PRO A 665 25.05 -9.01 -11.58
C PRO A 665 25.23 -8.97 -10.06
N LEU A 666 24.12 -9.08 -9.33
CA LEU A 666 24.08 -8.92 -7.88
C LEU A 666 23.99 -10.27 -7.16
N LEU A 667 23.05 -11.13 -7.55
CA LEU A 667 22.85 -12.45 -6.92
C LEU A 667 22.22 -13.47 -7.88
N GLU A 668 22.36 -14.74 -7.52
CA GLU A 668 21.68 -15.88 -8.12
C GLU A 668 20.84 -16.58 -7.04
N PHE A 669 19.58 -16.88 -7.36
CA PHE A 669 18.69 -17.58 -6.44
C PHE A 669 19.07 -19.06 -6.36
N ASN A 670 19.01 -19.61 -5.15
CA ASN A 670 19.27 -21.01 -4.89
C ASN A 670 18.04 -21.68 -4.24
N ALA A 671 18.15 -22.98 -3.96
CA ALA A 671 17.09 -23.77 -3.38
C ALA A 671 17.07 -23.76 -1.83
N ASP A 672 17.80 -22.83 -1.18
CA ASP A 672 17.96 -22.82 0.28
C ASP A 672 16.85 -22.05 1.00
N SER A 673 16.22 -21.08 0.33
CA SER A 673 15.17 -20.22 0.87
C SER A 673 14.07 -20.06 -0.17
N PHE A 674 12.82 -20.09 0.28
CA PHE A 674 11.64 -19.89 -0.55
C PHE A 674 10.65 -18.97 0.18
N GLY A 675 9.80 -18.28 -0.57
CA GLY A 675 8.73 -17.43 -0.06
C GLY A 675 8.87 -15.95 -0.40
N VAL A 676 8.24 -15.10 0.40
CA VAL A 676 8.29 -13.65 0.24
C VAL A 676 9.63 -13.12 0.75
N GLU A 677 10.43 -12.61 -0.16
CA GLU A 677 11.77 -12.06 0.08
C GLU A 677 11.82 -10.60 -0.37
N ARG A 678 12.85 -9.86 0.03
CA ARG A 678 12.94 -8.42 -0.26
C ARG A 678 14.36 -8.00 -0.64
N MET A 679 14.48 -7.31 -1.75
CA MET A 679 15.66 -6.48 -2.03
C MET A 679 15.46 -5.11 -1.40
N VAL A 680 16.42 -4.66 -0.60
CA VAL A 680 16.38 -3.35 0.05
C VAL A 680 17.57 -2.51 -0.39
N VAL A 681 17.30 -1.38 -1.03
CA VAL A 681 18.32 -0.41 -1.42
C VAL A 681 18.27 0.76 -0.46
N VAL A 682 19.38 1.03 0.22
CA VAL A 682 19.53 2.17 1.13
C VAL A 682 20.44 3.20 0.49
N LEU A 683 19.94 4.43 0.42
CA LEU A 683 20.59 5.56 -0.21
C LEU A 683 20.81 6.65 0.83
N SER A 684 22.02 7.21 0.87
CA SER A 684 22.33 8.34 1.74
C SER A 684 23.26 9.33 1.06
N GLU A 685 22.94 10.61 1.18
CA GLU A 685 23.80 11.68 0.70
C GLU A 685 25.09 11.73 1.53
N ALA A 686 26.24 11.64 0.89
CA ALA A 686 27.53 11.67 1.57
C ALA A 686 28.00 13.11 1.83
N LYS A 687 28.49 13.37 3.05
CA LYS A 687 29.11 14.65 3.39
C LYS A 687 30.49 14.77 2.71
N PRO A 688 30.96 15.98 2.38
CA PRO A 688 32.31 16.17 1.87
C PRO A 688 33.35 15.54 2.81
N GLN A 689 34.26 14.74 2.26
CA GLN A 689 35.34 14.04 2.99
C GLN A 689 34.87 13.03 4.07
N SER A 690 33.61 12.57 4.04
CA SER A 690 33.18 11.46 4.90
C SER A 690 33.65 10.10 4.39
N ALA A 691 33.78 9.11 5.27
CA ALA A 691 33.94 7.72 4.87
C ALA A 691 32.67 7.20 4.15
N LEU A 692 32.81 6.14 3.35
CA LEU A 692 31.67 5.38 2.80
C LEU A 692 30.81 4.87 3.97
N GLN A 693 29.51 5.13 3.94
CA GLN A 693 28.58 4.51 4.86
C GLN A 693 28.36 3.05 4.46
N ASP A 694 28.92 2.13 5.26
CA ASP A 694 28.75 0.69 5.08
C ASP A 694 27.73 0.14 6.09
N LEU A 695 26.65 -0.47 5.57
CA LEU A 695 25.58 -1.07 6.35
C LEU A 695 25.76 -2.59 6.60
N SER A 696 26.92 -3.15 6.30
CA SER A 696 27.24 -4.57 6.54
C SER A 696 27.05 -5.00 8.01
N PHE A 697 27.07 -4.07 8.96
CA PHE A 697 26.78 -4.35 10.37
C PHE A 697 25.33 -4.80 10.62
N LEU A 698 24.37 -4.46 9.74
CA LEU A 698 22.98 -4.92 9.86
C LEU A 698 22.86 -6.43 9.63
N ALA A 699 23.78 -7.01 8.83
CA ALA A 699 23.85 -8.43 8.53
C ALA A 699 24.57 -9.26 9.61
N GLN A 700 25.21 -8.64 10.60
CA GLN A 700 25.99 -9.34 11.63
C GLN A 700 25.08 -9.91 12.73
N GLU A 701 25.27 -11.19 13.05
CA GLU A 701 24.77 -11.83 14.27
C GLU A 701 25.57 -11.32 15.47
N GLY A 702 24.91 -10.70 16.46
CA GLY A 702 25.56 -10.15 17.64
C GLY A 702 26.18 -8.75 17.47
N VAL A 703 26.53 -8.14 18.61
CA VAL A 703 26.91 -6.73 18.72
C VAL A 703 28.43 -6.57 18.56
N ARG A 704 28.90 -5.75 17.61
CA ARG A 704 30.12 -4.96 17.88
C ARG A 704 29.73 -3.82 18.80
N GLN A 705 30.20 -3.87 20.05
CA GLN A 705 30.19 -2.69 20.91
C GLN A 705 30.90 -1.58 20.12
N ALA A 706 30.19 -0.47 19.89
CA ALA A 706 30.76 0.67 19.23
C ALA A 706 32.08 1.06 19.92
N THR A 707 33.18 1.03 19.19
CA THR A 707 34.37 1.79 19.55
C THR A 707 33.93 3.23 19.77
N ARG A 708 34.13 3.77 20.98
CA ARG A 708 33.88 5.18 21.30
C ARG A 708 34.62 6.04 20.28
N SER A 709 33.87 6.68 19.39
CA SER A 709 34.21 7.97 18.80
C SER A 709 33.14 8.37 17.78
N ALA A 710 32.96 9.69 17.69
CA ALA A 710 32.07 10.45 16.83
C ALA A 710 30.62 10.58 17.33
N GLU A 711 30.18 11.84 17.37
CA GLU A 711 28.84 12.34 17.66
C GLU A 711 27.74 11.48 17.04
N HIS A 712 26.56 11.40 17.69
CA HIS A 712 25.35 10.87 17.07
C HIS A 712 25.11 11.67 15.78
N PRO A 713 25.22 11.07 14.58
CA PRO A 713 25.00 11.83 13.36
C PRO A 713 23.52 12.21 13.27
N ASP A 714 23.24 13.51 13.17
CA ASP A 714 21.87 14.02 12.94
C ASP A 714 21.33 13.51 11.59
N GLY A 715 20.02 13.20 11.53
CA GLY A 715 19.30 12.83 10.30
C GLY A 715 19.27 11.33 10.00
N PHE A 716 19.09 10.99 8.71
CA PHE A 716 18.82 9.61 8.26
C PHE A 716 19.91 8.58 8.63
N ALA A 717 21.19 8.97 8.56
CA ALA A 717 22.31 8.11 8.95
C ALA A 717 22.31 7.75 10.44
N GLY A 718 21.83 8.65 11.30
CA GLY A 718 21.63 8.37 12.73
C GLY A 718 20.57 7.30 12.93
N LEU A 719 19.45 7.40 12.21
CA LEU A 719 18.35 6.44 12.31
C LEU A 719 18.76 5.03 11.88
N LEU A 720 19.53 4.89 10.80
CA LEU A 720 20.06 3.58 10.37
C LEU A 720 20.98 2.96 11.43
N ARG A 721 21.77 3.78 12.11
CA ARG A 721 22.59 3.32 13.23
C ARG A 721 21.72 2.94 14.42
N ASP A 722 20.68 3.71 14.70
CA ASP A 722 19.72 3.45 15.78
C ASP A 722 19.01 2.11 15.57
N ILE A 723 18.69 1.72 14.33
CA ILE A 723 18.13 0.38 14.04
C ILE A 723 19.12 -0.74 14.39
N GLY A 724 20.41 -0.52 14.12
CA GLY A 724 21.44 -1.50 14.45
C GLY A 724 21.73 -1.62 15.95
N THR A 725 21.58 -0.53 16.70
CA THR A 725 21.99 -0.44 18.12
C THR A 725 20.84 -0.27 19.12
N ALA A 726 19.60 -0.11 18.65
CA ALA A 726 18.36 0.15 19.40
C ALA A 726 18.52 1.10 20.61
N PRO A 727 18.86 2.38 20.41
CA PRO A 727 18.99 3.34 21.51
C PRO A 727 17.65 3.65 22.19
N ALA A 728 17.72 4.24 23.39
CA ALA A 728 16.60 4.41 24.31
C ALA A 728 15.49 5.42 23.89
N THR A 729 15.48 5.95 22.67
CA THR A 729 14.60 7.07 22.27
C THR A 729 13.66 6.74 21.10
N ARG A 730 12.52 7.43 21.01
CA ARG A 730 11.68 7.45 19.79
C ARG A 730 12.54 7.96 18.63
N GLY A 731 12.52 7.24 17.52
CA GLY A 731 13.18 7.69 16.29
C GLY A 731 12.43 8.88 15.73
N ALA A 732 13.18 9.93 15.35
CA ALA A 732 12.58 11.05 14.66
C ALA A 732 13.46 11.51 13.53
N MET A 733 12.85 11.69 12.36
CA MET A 733 13.53 12.14 11.16
C MET A 733 13.20 13.61 10.91
N ARG A 734 14.23 14.45 10.80
CA ARG A 734 14.07 15.83 10.33
C ARG A 734 13.88 15.81 8.81
N LEU A 735 12.82 16.44 8.33
CA LEU A 735 12.50 16.57 6.91
C LEU A 735 13.02 17.90 6.34
N GLY A 736 13.60 17.87 5.14
CA GLY A 736 13.70 19.04 4.27
C GLY A 736 14.54 20.23 4.78
N GLN A 737 15.41 20.05 5.77
CA GLN A 737 16.41 21.07 6.11
C GLN A 737 17.57 21.02 5.11
N SER A 738 17.99 22.17 4.59
CA SER A 738 19.09 22.31 3.62
C SER A 738 20.44 21.78 4.12
N SER A 739 20.62 21.65 5.44
CA SER A 739 21.82 21.15 6.10
C SER A 739 21.79 19.65 6.47
N ALA A 740 20.62 18.99 6.40
CA ALA A 740 20.50 17.56 6.71
C ALA A 740 20.71 16.73 5.43
N ALA A 741 21.49 15.64 5.53
CA ALA A 741 21.74 14.74 4.41
C ALA A 741 20.45 13.98 4.04
N LYS A 742 20.08 13.99 2.75
CA LYS A 742 18.94 13.23 2.22
C LYS A 742 19.16 11.72 2.38
N GLY A 743 18.06 10.98 2.50
CA GLY A 743 18.03 9.54 2.70
C GLY A 743 16.83 8.88 2.05
N ALA A 744 16.97 7.62 1.64
CA ALA A 744 15.85 6.80 1.19
C ALA A 744 16.13 5.31 1.43
N VAL A 745 15.06 4.56 1.71
CA VAL A 745 15.06 3.10 1.65
C VAL A 745 14.05 2.69 0.58
N LEU A 746 14.48 1.92 -0.41
CA LEU A 746 13.62 1.35 -1.44
C LEU A 746 13.50 -0.15 -1.19
N ILE A 747 12.28 -0.67 -1.13
CA ILE A 747 12.00 -2.10 -0.94
C ILE A 747 11.36 -2.65 -2.20
N TYR A 748 11.90 -3.76 -2.69
CA TYR A 748 11.38 -4.53 -3.81
C TYR A 748 11.04 -5.94 -3.32
N PRO A 749 9.75 -6.22 -3.05
CA PRO A 749 9.33 -7.56 -2.68
C PRO A 749 9.42 -8.50 -3.87
N LEU A 750 9.72 -9.77 -3.62
CA LEU A 750 9.76 -10.84 -4.62
C LEU A 750 9.27 -12.15 -4.00
N GLU A 751 8.68 -13.02 -4.81
CA GLU A 751 8.23 -14.35 -4.40
C GLU A 751 9.16 -15.41 -4.98
N ASN A 752 9.96 -16.06 -4.13
CA ASN A 752 10.84 -17.16 -4.53
C ASN A 752 10.12 -18.50 -4.39
N LEU A 753 10.00 -19.22 -5.50
CA LEU A 753 9.26 -20.46 -5.61
C LEU A 753 10.21 -21.65 -5.78
N PRO A 754 9.86 -22.83 -5.23
CA PRO A 754 10.58 -24.06 -5.52
C PRO A 754 10.56 -24.37 -7.04
N GLU A 755 11.51 -25.20 -7.48
CA GLU A 755 11.43 -25.79 -8.83
C GLU A 755 10.12 -26.57 -8.94
N GLY A 756 9.32 -26.23 -9.95
CA GLY A 756 7.97 -26.77 -10.17
C GLY A 756 7.96 -28.08 -10.95
#